data_AF-A0A1H6KTB6-F1
#
_entry.id   AF-A0A1H6KTB6-F1
#
_cell.length_a   1.000
_cell.length_b   1.000
_cell.length_c   1.000
_cell.angle_alpha   90.00
_cell.angle_beta   90.00
_cell.angle_gamma   90.00
#
_symmetry.space_group_name_H-M   'P 1'
#
loop_
_entity.id
_entity.type
_entity.pdbx_description
1 polymer ?
#
loop_
_entity_poly.entity_id
_entity_poly.type
_entity_poly.pdbx_seq_one_letter_code
_entity_poly.pdbx_strand_id
1 'polypeptide(L)'
;MLKKFAAVILAASTAIISFSAAPTSLFTPSSVNAAGTVNAASIPDWVPKDLSSAIEFRNTYGTVHIDNGIICVVSQLSMATSSEAEPKGILQYEIVPTDSSVKILWHTNYSSKDSHYYYEVAVLAPQQACDFDIAVVDVLTDEPDPDLKYGHAISRYSFSAKDDLSVTETDIYSWLPDCEKEYTDYVKKHGEVSVKDNYVVFCMESNAGSPLSWRERSEDYSENFERAAFLFCSEETAEPVDGGDIYQVAAYKAVKDGCAKIEWEYAPNFTWELRPPFSEDEMKQSLTADCAVLDNAQTILLSGQIRVTLADCDTDEAIILGEGEMPSIATNISNGEVATGPVLVMETDPAIVSNDLGRQFNSSSFSFSLNSSSLPKGYSFPDGADHMGYYGGTISPEDYVTITKFDNGAANVVFKLMTAPTGDVNSDGEFNVSDIVLLQKWLLGVPDTILADWQAADLCNDDVLDIFDLIMMRKALIVQSTKDYVEPDEYFEFGTPFVVWEDGLKLYLGPDESYENVASIPQNTRLSEYGYQKNNDNWLFTEYNGQYGWIRTFSEDGMTPTIFYEQVAKKPVIYLYPEEETDVHVELELTEAELSTTYPKYNNGWDVTAYPDGSLLNKADGTHHKYLFWDAVNCRTRFGFAEGFCVAGSDTESFLREKLTYIGLTEEEMNEFIVYWLPLMEHNKYNLIAFQGDAYTDSAKLNITPEPDSLLRIFMTYVPLEDTVDIRPQQLDTFERKGFTVVEWGGSEVR
;
A
#
# COMPACT_ATOMS: atom_id res chain seq x y z
N MET A 1 -18.82 19.85 -63.15
CA MET A 1 -19.82 20.35 -62.18
C MET A 1 -19.48 19.73 -60.83
N LEU A 2 -18.73 20.37 -59.95
CA LEU A 2 -19.12 21.37 -58.94
C LEU A 2 -19.89 20.79 -57.73
N LYS A 3 -19.34 21.09 -56.54
CA LYS A 3 -19.87 21.04 -55.14
C LYS A 3 -19.54 19.76 -54.36
N LYS A 4 -18.65 19.80 -53.35
CA LYS A 4 -18.59 20.52 -52.04
C LYS A 4 -19.25 19.69 -50.92
N PHE A 5 -18.43 19.22 -49.97
CA PHE A 5 -18.68 19.08 -48.52
C PHE A 5 -17.27 19.08 -47.88
N ALA A 6 -16.76 20.17 -47.31
CA ALA A 6 -17.04 20.72 -45.96
C ALA A 6 -16.71 19.70 -44.85
N ALA A 7 -15.43 19.62 -44.48
CA ALA A 7 -14.99 19.05 -43.21
C ALA A 7 -15.12 20.14 -42.13
N VAL A 8 -15.90 19.84 -41.10
CA VAL A 8 -16.14 20.67 -39.93
C VAL A 8 -15.12 20.26 -38.87
N ILE A 9 -14.39 21.25 -38.37
CA ILE A 9 -13.58 21.19 -37.15
C ILE A 9 -14.55 21.00 -35.97
N LEU A 10 -14.34 19.96 -35.18
CA LEU A 10 -14.93 19.84 -33.85
C LEU A 10 -13.79 19.57 -32.86
N ALA A 11 -13.49 20.60 -32.07
CA ALA A 11 -12.72 20.51 -30.85
C ALA A 11 -13.64 20.00 -29.73
N ALA A 12 -13.16 19.02 -28.97
CA ALA A 12 -13.54 18.69 -27.58
C ALA A 12 -12.42 17.76 -27.07
N SER A 13 -11.46 18.15 -26.23
CA SER A 13 -11.54 18.45 -24.79
C SER A 13 -12.31 17.40 -23.99
N THR A 14 -11.59 16.41 -23.45
CA THR A 14 -11.60 15.96 -22.04
C THR A 14 -10.65 14.76 -21.90
N ALA A 15 -9.46 15.01 -21.35
CA ALA A 15 -8.66 13.98 -20.69
C ALA A 15 -8.21 14.61 -19.36
N ILE A 16 -8.99 14.37 -18.32
CA ILE A 16 -8.59 14.68 -16.95
C ILE A 16 -7.65 13.53 -16.58
N ILE A 17 -6.34 13.79 -16.63
CA ILE A 17 -5.33 12.90 -16.07
C ILE A 17 -5.08 13.42 -14.66
N SER A 18 -5.56 12.68 -13.67
CA SER A 18 -5.26 12.91 -12.26
C SER A 18 -3.80 12.56 -12.02
N PHE A 19 -2.95 13.57 -11.82
CA PHE A 19 -1.60 13.41 -11.32
C PHE A 19 -1.65 13.27 -9.79
N SER A 20 -1.17 12.15 -9.26
CA SER A 20 -0.87 12.04 -7.82
C SER A 20 0.34 12.92 -7.49
N ALA A 21 0.16 13.83 -6.53
CA ALA A 21 1.22 14.66 -6.00
C ALA A 21 2.09 13.83 -5.04
N ALA A 22 3.41 13.83 -5.24
CA ALA A 22 4.35 13.28 -4.27
C ALA A 22 4.43 14.20 -3.02
N PRO A 23 4.65 13.64 -1.81
CA PRO A 23 4.63 14.42 -0.58
C PRO A 23 5.81 15.39 -0.50
N THR A 24 5.50 16.60 -0.07
CA THR A 24 6.45 17.69 0.23
C THR A 24 7.48 17.28 1.28
N SER A 25 8.72 17.11 0.85
CA SER A 25 9.89 17.10 1.73
C SER A 25 10.24 18.52 2.17
N LEU A 26 10.04 18.83 3.46
CA LEU A 26 10.51 20.04 4.11
C LEU A 26 12.03 19.99 4.28
N PHE A 27 12.77 20.40 3.25
CA PHE A 27 14.13 20.92 3.41
C PHE A 27 14.20 22.32 2.85
N THR A 28 14.33 23.31 3.74
CA THR A 28 14.66 24.69 3.38
C THR A 28 16.14 24.79 2.96
N PRO A 29 16.48 25.24 1.74
CA PRO A 29 17.77 25.85 1.49
C PRO A 29 17.60 27.37 1.57
N SER A 30 18.30 27.96 2.53
CA SER A 30 18.52 29.39 2.58
C SER A 30 19.38 29.80 1.37
N SER A 31 18.86 30.61 0.45
CA SER A 31 19.59 31.76 -0.10
C SER A 31 18.76 32.53 -1.14
N VAL A 32 18.57 33.80 -0.83
CA VAL A 32 18.20 34.85 -1.78
C VAL A 32 19.35 35.02 -2.78
N ASN A 33 19.08 35.03 -4.09
CA ASN A 33 19.69 35.96 -5.05
C ASN A 33 19.04 35.94 -6.45
N ALA A 34 18.51 37.13 -6.79
CA ALA A 34 18.57 37.85 -8.06
C ALA A 34 18.35 37.13 -9.41
N ALA A 35 17.32 37.62 -10.12
CA ALA A 35 17.17 37.53 -11.57
C ALA A 35 18.49 37.84 -12.30
N GLY A 36 18.95 36.88 -13.10
CA GLY A 36 20.17 36.98 -13.88
C GLY A 36 20.07 36.19 -15.18
N THR A 37 20.02 36.92 -16.29
CA THR A 37 20.30 36.46 -17.65
C THR A 37 21.46 35.45 -17.70
N VAL A 38 21.20 34.27 -18.26
CA VAL A 38 22.20 33.23 -18.50
C VAL A 38 23.19 33.71 -19.57
N ASN A 39 24.37 34.15 -19.13
CA ASN A 39 25.54 34.38 -19.99
C ASN A 39 26.23 33.04 -20.29
N ALA A 40 27.04 32.98 -21.34
CA ALA A 40 27.76 31.82 -21.90
C ALA A 40 28.85 31.16 -20.98
N ALA A 41 28.56 30.96 -19.70
CA ALA A 41 29.33 30.19 -18.73
C ALA A 41 28.29 29.51 -17.82
N SER A 42 28.15 28.19 -17.73
CA SER A 42 29.06 27.08 -17.98
C SER A 42 28.25 25.92 -18.55
N ILE A 43 28.69 25.34 -19.67
CA ILE A 43 28.19 24.04 -20.10
C ILE A 43 28.40 23.07 -18.92
N PRO A 44 27.34 22.38 -18.45
CA PRO A 44 27.43 21.50 -17.29
C PRO A 44 28.54 20.45 -17.46
N ASP A 45 29.12 20.00 -16.34
CA ASP A 45 30.22 19.05 -16.40
C ASP A 45 29.83 17.67 -16.91
N TRP A 46 28.54 17.33 -16.85
CA TRP A 46 27.98 16.10 -17.40
C TRP A 46 27.84 16.11 -18.93
N VAL A 47 27.97 17.27 -19.60
CA VAL A 47 27.93 17.35 -21.07
C VAL A 47 29.25 16.83 -21.66
N PRO A 48 29.20 15.98 -22.70
CA PRO A 48 30.40 15.45 -23.36
C PRO A 48 31.35 16.51 -23.92
N LYS A 49 32.64 16.39 -23.57
CA LYS A 49 33.72 17.30 -23.99
C LYS A 49 34.73 16.64 -24.95
N ASP A 50 34.64 15.31 -25.10
CA ASP A 50 35.47 14.48 -25.98
C ASP A 50 34.75 13.17 -26.33
N LEU A 51 35.39 12.32 -27.14
CA LEU A 51 34.84 11.04 -27.58
C LEU A 51 34.54 10.09 -26.41
N SER A 52 35.44 10.02 -25.42
CA SER A 52 35.29 9.11 -24.27
C SER A 52 34.10 9.51 -23.41
N SER A 53 33.94 10.81 -23.12
CA SER A 53 32.78 11.32 -22.38
C SER A 53 31.48 11.25 -23.17
N ALA A 54 31.51 11.27 -24.51
CA ALA A 54 30.32 11.05 -25.33
C ALA A 54 29.83 9.59 -25.27
N ILE A 55 30.76 8.63 -25.28
CA ILE A 55 30.47 7.20 -25.10
C ILE A 55 29.95 6.94 -23.68
N GLU A 56 30.62 7.49 -22.66
CA GLU A 56 30.18 7.37 -21.26
C GLU A 56 28.78 7.95 -21.05
N PHE A 57 28.48 9.09 -21.69
CA PHE A 57 27.14 9.68 -21.68
C PHE A 57 26.10 8.72 -22.24
N ARG A 58 26.36 8.11 -23.42
CA ARG A 58 25.46 7.14 -24.05
C ARG A 58 25.22 5.91 -23.19
N ASN A 59 26.24 5.41 -22.52
CA ASN A 59 26.13 4.25 -21.63
C ASN A 59 25.40 4.56 -20.31
N THR A 60 25.36 5.84 -19.91
CA THR A 60 24.79 6.27 -18.63
C THR A 60 23.37 6.81 -18.76
N TYR A 61 23.11 7.61 -19.79
CA TYR A 61 21.89 8.39 -19.97
C TYR A 61 21.17 8.09 -21.29
N GLY A 62 21.71 7.19 -22.12
CA GLY A 62 21.13 6.97 -23.43
C GLY A 62 21.31 8.15 -24.37
N THR A 63 20.31 8.39 -25.22
CA THR A 63 20.38 9.42 -26.26
C THR A 63 20.13 10.83 -25.72
N VAL A 64 19.30 10.97 -24.69
CA VAL A 64 18.83 12.28 -24.19
C VAL A 64 19.05 12.38 -22.69
N HIS A 65 19.64 13.49 -22.24
CA HIS A 65 19.68 13.84 -20.81
C HIS A 65 19.19 15.26 -20.59
N ILE A 66 18.35 15.44 -19.56
CA ILE A 66 17.81 16.73 -19.15
C ILE A 66 18.22 16.99 -17.70
N ASP A 67 18.85 18.14 -17.47
CA ASP A 67 19.15 18.62 -16.13
C ASP A 67 19.06 20.15 -16.08
N ASN A 68 18.37 20.69 -15.08
CA ASN A 68 18.18 22.12 -14.85
C ASN A 68 17.73 22.93 -16.09
N GLY A 69 16.81 22.36 -16.88
CA GLY A 69 16.27 22.98 -18.10
C GLY A 69 17.21 22.98 -19.31
N ILE A 70 18.37 22.31 -19.21
CA ILE A 70 19.31 22.07 -20.30
C ILE A 70 19.09 20.65 -20.83
N ILE A 71 19.01 20.54 -22.15
CA ILE A 71 18.82 19.27 -22.87
C ILE A 71 20.13 18.96 -23.59
N CYS A 72 20.65 17.76 -23.45
CA CYS A 72 21.76 17.26 -24.27
C CYS A 72 21.30 16.04 -25.04
N VAL A 73 21.49 16.08 -26.35
CA VAL A 73 21.21 14.97 -27.26
C VAL A 73 22.53 14.47 -27.82
N VAL A 74 22.79 13.17 -27.69
CA VAL A 74 23.98 12.49 -28.21
C VAL A 74 23.55 11.35 -29.12
N SER A 75 23.76 11.48 -30.42
CA SER A 75 23.37 10.47 -31.42
C SER A 75 24.58 9.79 -32.03
N GLN A 76 24.67 8.46 -31.89
CA GLN A 76 25.62 7.64 -32.62
C GLN A 76 25.16 7.46 -34.07
N LEU A 77 26.01 7.82 -35.03
CA LEU A 77 25.65 7.85 -36.45
C LEU A 77 26.75 7.22 -37.31
N SER A 78 26.34 6.50 -38.35
CA SER A 78 27.26 5.90 -39.31
C SER A 78 27.85 6.96 -40.24
N MET A 79 29.15 6.85 -40.53
CA MET A 79 29.80 7.70 -41.53
C MET A 79 29.40 7.25 -42.94
N ALA A 80 28.79 8.14 -43.73
CA ALA A 80 28.45 7.85 -45.12
C ALA A 80 29.71 7.53 -45.95
N THR A 81 29.73 6.36 -46.60
CA THR A 81 30.74 6.06 -47.61
C THR A 81 30.26 6.55 -48.97
N SER A 82 30.83 7.64 -49.50
CA SER A 82 30.60 7.97 -50.91
C SER A 82 31.19 6.85 -51.78
N SER A 83 30.50 6.48 -52.86
CA SER A 83 30.87 5.40 -53.79
C SER A 83 32.16 5.62 -54.59
N GLU A 84 33.02 6.56 -54.19
CA GLU A 84 34.39 6.69 -54.68
C GLU A 84 35.30 6.82 -53.47
N ALA A 85 36.30 5.95 -53.43
CA ALA A 85 37.24 5.76 -52.33
C ALA A 85 37.95 7.06 -51.92
N GLU A 86 37.37 7.76 -50.95
CA GLU A 86 38.00 8.55 -49.90
C GLU A 86 36.87 9.11 -49.00
N PRO A 87 36.93 8.97 -47.65
CA PRO A 87 35.93 9.54 -46.76
C PRO A 87 36.05 11.06 -46.81
N LYS A 88 35.28 11.71 -47.68
CA LYS A 88 35.01 13.14 -47.51
C LYS A 88 34.12 13.24 -46.29
N GLY A 89 34.65 13.84 -45.22
CA GLY A 89 33.97 14.10 -43.94
C GLY A 89 32.80 15.08 -44.09
N ILE A 90 31.80 14.72 -44.88
CA ILE A 90 30.50 15.38 -44.96
C ILE A 90 29.67 14.74 -43.85
N LEU A 91 29.35 15.50 -42.82
CA LEU A 91 28.37 15.10 -41.81
C LEU A 91 27.01 15.08 -42.52
N GLN A 92 26.44 13.87 -42.62
CA GLN A 92 25.16 13.65 -43.29
C GLN A 92 23.97 14.08 -42.43
N TYR A 93 24.16 14.16 -41.11
CA TYR A 93 23.06 14.41 -40.19
C TYR A 93 23.34 15.61 -39.29
N GLU A 94 22.28 16.28 -38.85
CA GLU A 94 22.32 17.43 -37.95
C GLU A 94 21.21 17.33 -36.89
N ILE A 95 21.49 17.75 -35.65
CA ILE A 95 20.48 17.83 -34.59
C ILE A 95 19.86 19.22 -34.59
N VAL A 96 18.56 19.32 -34.85
CA VAL A 96 17.85 20.59 -35.00
C VAL A 96 16.55 20.64 -34.16
N PRO A 97 16.26 21.76 -33.47
CA PRO A 97 14.97 21.95 -32.84
C PRO A 97 13.89 22.36 -33.87
N THR A 98 12.64 21.95 -33.64
CA THR A 98 11.51 22.27 -34.53
C THR A 98 10.88 23.64 -34.26
N ASP A 99 11.22 24.25 -33.11
CA ASP A 99 10.83 25.60 -32.74
C ASP A 99 12.05 26.53 -32.57
N SER A 100 11.92 27.73 -33.13
CA SER A 100 12.89 28.83 -33.01
C SER A 100 13.03 29.38 -31.59
N SER A 101 12.09 29.10 -30.69
CA SER A 101 12.15 29.43 -29.27
C SER A 101 13.19 28.60 -28.51
N VAL A 102 13.71 27.53 -29.11
CA VAL A 102 14.72 26.65 -28.51
C VAL A 102 16.08 27.00 -29.07
N LYS A 103 17.01 27.33 -28.18
CA LYS A 103 18.35 27.78 -28.55
C LYS A 103 19.36 26.65 -28.42
N ILE A 104 20.10 26.37 -29.49
CA ILE A 104 21.30 25.54 -29.43
C ILE A 104 22.40 26.34 -28.72
N LEU A 105 22.83 25.84 -27.57
CA LEU A 105 23.88 26.42 -26.73
C LEU A 105 25.28 25.90 -27.12
N TRP A 106 25.35 24.62 -27.52
CA TRP A 106 26.57 23.96 -27.93
C TRP A 106 26.23 22.87 -28.96
N HIS A 107 27.12 22.66 -29.93
CA HIS A 107 26.94 21.68 -30.98
C HIS A 107 28.29 21.26 -31.54
N THR A 108 28.58 19.96 -31.51
CA THR A 108 29.86 19.40 -31.94
C THR A 108 29.68 17.93 -32.31
N ASN A 109 30.70 17.33 -32.92
CA ASN A 109 30.81 15.87 -33.03
C ASN A 109 32.16 15.36 -32.53
N TYR A 110 32.16 14.09 -32.17
CA TYR A 110 33.34 13.34 -31.81
C TYR A 110 33.42 12.06 -32.65
N SER A 111 34.59 11.79 -33.22
CA SER A 111 34.82 10.56 -33.97
C SER A 111 36.23 10.02 -33.73
N SER A 112 36.42 8.73 -34.00
CA SER A 112 37.74 8.11 -34.12
C SER A 112 38.06 7.83 -35.59
N LYS A 113 39.34 7.83 -35.96
CA LYS A 113 39.77 7.43 -37.31
C LYS A 113 39.55 5.95 -37.59
N ASP A 114 39.46 5.16 -36.52
CA ASP A 114 39.37 3.70 -36.57
C ASP A 114 37.92 3.19 -36.39
N SER A 115 36.95 4.10 -36.24
CA SER A 115 35.53 3.77 -36.10
C SER A 115 34.74 4.14 -37.37
N HIS A 116 33.72 3.34 -37.68
CA HIS A 116 32.74 3.65 -38.72
C HIS A 116 31.61 4.57 -38.22
N TYR A 117 31.64 4.93 -36.93
CA TYR A 117 30.63 5.76 -36.28
C TYR A 117 31.23 7.08 -35.76
N TYR A 118 30.39 8.10 -35.67
CA TYR A 118 30.65 9.35 -34.95
C TYR A 118 29.49 9.67 -34.03
N TYR A 119 29.74 10.52 -33.05
CA TYR A 119 28.77 10.98 -32.06
C TYR A 119 28.46 12.44 -32.33
N GLU A 120 27.23 12.73 -32.73
CA GLU A 120 26.72 14.08 -32.89
C GLU A 120 26.14 14.54 -31.54
N VAL A 121 26.61 15.68 -31.03
CA VAL A 121 26.28 16.18 -29.70
C VAL A 121 25.72 17.59 -29.79
N ALA A 122 24.48 17.78 -29.35
CA ALA A 122 23.85 19.09 -29.27
C ALA A 122 23.31 19.36 -27.86
N VAL A 123 23.56 20.56 -27.37
CA VAL A 123 23.03 21.07 -26.09
C VAL A 123 22.07 22.20 -26.40
N LEU A 124 20.84 22.09 -25.93
CA LEU A 124 19.74 22.99 -26.23
C LEU A 124 19.06 23.49 -24.95
N ALA A 125 18.50 24.68 -25.00
CA ALA A 125 17.66 25.21 -23.92
C ALA A 125 16.50 26.06 -24.47
N PRO A 126 15.26 25.82 -24.03
CA PRO A 126 14.12 26.65 -24.39
C PRO A 126 14.29 28.07 -23.81
N GLN A 127 13.80 29.07 -24.54
CA GLN A 127 13.84 30.47 -24.12
C GLN A 127 12.50 30.98 -23.55
N GLN A 128 11.44 30.18 -23.71
CA GLN A 128 10.08 30.43 -23.21
C GLN A 128 9.32 29.11 -23.13
N ALA A 129 8.17 29.11 -22.46
CA ALA A 129 7.27 27.96 -22.45
C ALA A 129 6.78 27.62 -23.86
N CYS A 130 6.92 26.36 -24.24
CA CYS A 130 6.47 25.81 -25.52
C CYS A 130 6.63 24.29 -25.54
N ASP A 131 5.80 23.64 -26.35
CA ASP A 131 6.05 22.26 -26.80
C ASP A 131 6.89 22.32 -28.08
N PHE A 132 7.90 21.47 -28.18
CA PHE A 132 8.81 21.42 -29.32
C PHE A 132 9.41 20.02 -29.48
N ASP A 133 9.95 19.73 -30.66
CA ASP A 133 10.72 18.52 -30.89
C ASP A 133 12.18 18.86 -31.19
N ILE A 134 13.05 17.90 -30.97
CA ILE A 134 14.43 17.87 -31.46
C ILE A 134 14.54 16.69 -32.42
N ALA A 135 15.01 16.95 -33.63
CA ALA A 135 15.13 15.94 -34.68
C ALA A 135 16.58 15.78 -35.13
N VAL A 136 16.98 14.54 -35.41
CA VAL A 136 18.21 14.22 -36.14
C VAL A 136 17.84 14.13 -37.61
N VAL A 137 18.24 15.10 -38.42
CA VAL A 137 17.81 15.22 -39.82
C VAL A 137 18.92 14.90 -40.80
N ASP A 138 18.61 14.17 -41.88
CA ASP A 138 19.52 14.01 -43.02
C ASP A 138 19.56 15.30 -43.84
N VAL A 139 20.71 15.98 -43.85
CA VAL A 139 20.90 17.26 -44.55
C VAL A 139 21.16 17.10 -46.06
N LEU A 140 21.23 15.87 -46.57
CA LEU A 140 21.50 15.57 -47.97
C LEU A 140 20.23 15.24 -48.79
N THR A 141 19.05 15.17 -48.17
CA THR A 141 17.80 14.83 -48.85
C THR A 141 16.92 16.06 -49.13
N ASP A 142 16.47 16.24 -50.39
CA ASP A 142 15.57 17.31 -50.85
C ASP A 142 14.15 16.73 -51.08
N GLU A 143 13.13 17.08 -50.27
CA GLU A 143 11.71 16.80 -50.62
C GLU A 143 10.75 17.93 -50.18
N PRO A 144 9.58 18.09 -50.86
CA PRO A 144 8.67 19.23 -50.70
C PRO A 144 7.30 18.81 -50.14
N ASP A 145 7.15 18.56 -48.84
CA ASP A 145 5.83 18.45 -48.20
C ASP A 145 5.56 19.68 -47.31
N PRO A 146 4.52 20.49 -47.59
CA PRO A 146 4.22 21.71 -46.85
C PRO A 146 3.52 21.50 -45.49
N ASP A 147 3.03 20.30 -45.16
CA ASP A 147 2.37 20.01 -43.87
C ASP A 147 3.19 19.08 -42.94
N LEU A 148 4.42 18.71 -43.32
CA LEU A 148 5.30 17.85 -42.52
C LEU A 148 6.67 18.52 -42.31
N LYS A 149 6.93 19.04 -41.11
CA LYS A 149 8.12 19.85 -40.83
C LYS A 149 9.48 19.16 -41.06
N TYR A 150 9.62 17.81 -41.08
CA TYR A 150 10.89 17.13 -41.43
C TYR A 150 10.67 15.68 -41.91
N GLY A 151 10.51 15.47 -43.22
CA GLY A 151 10.45 14.13 -43.84
C GLY A 151 11.77 13.34 -43.83
N HIS A 152 12.87 13.99 -43.43
CA HIS A 152 14.24 13.43 -43.41
C HIS A 152 14.79 13.19 -42.00
N ALA A 153 13.93 13.31 -40.97
CA ALA A 153 14.32 13.01 -39.60
C ALA A 153 14.47 11.49 -39.44
N ILE A 154 15.66 11.04 -39.07
CA ILE A 154 15.94 9.62 -38.76
C ILE A 154 15.61 9.27 -37.30
N SER A 155 15.56 10.28 -36.43
CA SER A 155 14.99 10.18 -35.08
C SER A 155 14.41 11.53 -34.65
N ARG A 156 13.48 11.48 -33.68
CA ARG A 156 12.79 12.64 -33.13
C ARG A 156 12.56 12.41 -31.64
N TYR A 157 12.69 13.47 -30.86
CA TYR A 157 12.47 13.49 -29.42
C TYR A 157 11.57 14.69 -29.10
N SER A 158 10.50 14.48 -28.35
CA SER A 158 9.48 15.51 -28.07
C SER A 158 9.63 16.05 -26.65
N PHE A 159 9.42 17.35 -26.44
CA PHE A 159 9.60 18.00 -25.15
C PHE A 159 8.52 19.04 -24.88
N SER A 160 8.25 19.27 -23.59
CA SER A 160 7.46 20.41 -23.11
C SER A 160 8.29 21.25 -22.14
N ALA A 161 8.37 22.55 -22.41
CA ALA A 161 8.95 23.53 -21.51
C ALA A 161 7.86 24.33 -20.80
N LYS A 162 7.90 24.37 -19.47
CA LYS A 162 6.96 25.13 -18.63
C LYS A 162 7.36 26.61 -18.53
N ASP A 163 6.51 27.41 -17.87
CA ASP A 163 6.74 28.84 -17.64
C ASP A 163 8.02 29.15 -16.85
N ASP A 164 8.46 28.24 -15.99
CA ASP A 164 9.72 28.31 -15.25
C ASP A 164 10.93 27.78 -16.04
N LEU A 165 10.74 27.41 -17.30
CA LEU A 165 11.71 26.77 -18.20
C LEU A 165 12.19 25.38 -17.74
N SER A 166 11.51 24.76 -16.77
CA SER A 166 11.68 23.34 -16.53
C SER A 166 11.24 22.56 -17.77
N VAL A 167 12.02 21.55 -18.15
CA VAL A 167 11.79 20.74 -19.35
C VAL A 167 11.44 19.33 -18.95
N THR A 168 10.46 18.74 -19.64
CA THR A 168 10.12 17.33 -19.54
C THR A 168 10.13 16.73 -20.93
N GLU A 169 10.77 15.58 -21.10
CA GLU A 169 10.65 14.79 -22.32
C GLU A 169 9.26 14.17 -22.39
N THR A 170 8.58 14.39 -23.50
CA THR A 170 7.20 13.96 -23.76
C THR A 170 7.13 12.95 -24.91
N ASP A 171 8.27 12.39 -25.33
CA ASP A 171 8.28 11.31 -26.31
C ASP A 171 7.54 10.09 -25.76
N ILE A 172 6.71 9.47 -26.60
CA ILE A 172 5.97 8.24 -26.28
C ILE A 172 6.88 7.06 -25.93
N TYR A 173 8.18 7.13 -26.25
CA TYR A 173 9.19 6.11 -25.97
C TYR A 173 10.28 6.56 -24.99
N SER A 174 10.19 7.74 -24.37
CA SER A 174 11.21 8.23 -23.42
C SER A 174 11.41 7.34 -22.19
N TRP A 175 10.48 6.42 -21.95
CA TRP A 175 10.53 5.45 -20.87
C TRP A 175 11.09 4.09 -21.27
N LEU A 176 11.26 3.82 -22.57
CA LEU A 176 11.87 2.58 -23.04
C LEU A 176 13.38 2.67 -22.83
N PRO A 177 14.03 1.63 -22.29
CA PRO A 177 15.46 1.63 -22.16
C PRO A 177 16.16 1.79 -23.50
N ASP A 178 17.15 2.67 -23.58
CA ASP A 178 18.00 2.83 -24.76
C ASP A 178 19.51 2.74 -24.45
N CYS A 179 19.87 2.39 -23.21
CA CYS A 179 21.24 2.08 -22.79
C CYS A 179 21.29 0.96 -21.74
N GLU A 180 22.50 0.43 -21.47
CA GLU A 180 22.70 -0.72 -20.59
C GLU A 180 22.21 -0.44 -19.16
N LYS A 181 22.48 0.78 -18.68
CA LYS A 181 22.08 1.20 -17.34
C LYS A 181 20.55 1.19 -17.20
N GLU A 182 19.85 1.83 -18.13
CA GLU A 182 18.39 1.85 -18.14
C GLU A 182 17.80 0.47 -18.34
N TYR A 183 18.41 -0.36 -19.18
CA TYR A 183 17.97 -1.74 -19.41
C TYR A 183 18.00 -2.52 -18.10
N THR A 184 19.13 -2.46 -17.40
CA THR A 184 19.33 -3.15 -16.13
C THR A 184 18.36 -2.66 -15.07
N ASP A 185 18.18 -1.33 -14.96
CA ASP A 185 17.25 -0.71 -14.01
C ASP A 185 15.79 -1.08 -14.34
N TYR A 186 15.42 -1.13 -15.62
CA TYR A 186 14.08 -1.52 -16.08
C TYR A 186 13.80 -3.00 -15.81
N VAL A 187 14.67 -3.92 -16.22
CA VAL A 187 14.49 -5.37 -16.01
C VAL A 187 14.42 -5.69 -14.52
N LYS A 188 15.23 -5.04 -13.69
CA LYS A 188 15.18 -5.21 -12.23
C LYS A 188 13.83 -4.82 -11.65
N LYS A 189 13.17 -3.80 -12.20
CA LYS A 189 11.90 -3.28 -11.70
C LYS A 189 10.68 -4.01 -12.28
N HIS A 190 10.73 -4.38 -13.56
CA HIS A 190 9.57 -4.84 -14.33
C HIS A 190 9.67 -6.30 -14.82
N GLY A 191 10.86 -6.90 -14.78
CA GLY A 191 11.14 -8.21 -15.36
C GLY A 191 11.44 -8.18 -16.85
N GLU A 192 11.76 -9.35 -17.41
CA GLU A 192 12.13 -9.52 -18.83
C GLU A 192 10.93 -9.38 -19.79
N VAL A 193 9.72 -9.69 -19.31
CA VAL A 193 8.45 -9.51 -20.04
C VAL A 193 7.50 -8.72 -19.16
N SER A 194 7.09 -7.55 -19.62
CA SER A 194 6.27 -6.62 -18.85
C SER A 194 5.24 -5.93 -19.72
N VAL A 195 4.26 -5.29 -19.06
CA VAL A 195 3.30 -4.39 -19.68
C VAL A 195 3.47 -3.01 -19.06
N LYS A 196 3.49 -1.99 -19.91
CA LYS A 196 3.38 -0.60 -19.50
C LYS A 196 2.34 0.08 -20.38
N ASP A 197 1.34 0.70 -19.76
CA ASP A 197 0.19 1.26 -20.46
C ASP A 197 -0.42 0.23 -21.43
N ASN A 198 -0.47 0.53 -22.72
CA ASN A 198 -0.89 -0.40 -23.76
C ASN A 198 0.26 -0.99 -24.59
N TYR A 199 1.44 -1.14 -24.00
CA TYR A 199 2.62 -1.75 -24.61
C TYR A 199 3.06 -3.01 -23.87
N VAL A 200 3.36 -4.07 -24.63
CA VAL A 200 4.14 -5.23 -24.16
C VAL A 200 5.61 -4.97 -24.44
N VAL A 201 6.48 -5.23 -23.46
CA VAL A 201 7.92 -5.00 -23.57
C VAL A 201 8.68 -6.28 -23.27
N PHE A 202 9.60 -6.63 -24.17
CA PHE A 202 10.55 -7.72 -24.03
C PHE A 202 11.95 -7.13 -23.86
N CYS A 203 12.64 -7.56 -22.82
CA CYS A 203 14.05 -7.27 -22.57
C CYS A 203 14.85 -8.58 -22.76
N MET A 204 15.79 -8.55 -23.68
CA MET A 204 16.50 -9.73 -24.18
C MET A 204 18.00 -9.55 -24.02
N GLU A 205 18.62 -10.42 -23.23
CA GLU A 205 20.06 -10.46 -23.00
C GLU A 205 20.68 -11.64 -23.75
N SER A 206 21.84 -11.41 -24.37
CA SER A 206 22.64 -12.47 -25.00
C SER A 206 24.12 -12.11 -24.96
N ASN A 207 25.02 -13.08 -25.21
CA ASN A 207 26.45 -12.83 -25.20
C ASN A 207 26.99 -12.51 -26.61
N ALA A 208 27.76 -11.43 -26.74
CA ALA A 208 28.44 -11.06 -27.97
C ALA A 208 29.41 -12.16 -28.41
N GLY A 209 29.34 -12.55 -29.69
CA GLY A 209 30.11 -13.67 -30.24
C GLY A 209 29.47 -15.05 -30.04
N SER A 210 28.34 -15.14 -29.35
CA SER A 210 27.53 -16.35 -29.29
C SER A 210 26.97 -16.72 -30.68
N PRO A 211 26.91 -18.01 -31.05
CA PRO A 211 26.17 -18.46 -32.23
C PRO A 211 24.64 -18.39 -32.05
N LEU A 212 24.16 -18.07 -30.83
CA LEU A 212 22.76 -17.93 -30.48
C LEU A 212 22.32 -16.48 -30.58
N SER A 213 21.07 -16.27 -30.96
CA SER A 213 20.45 -14.95 -31.09
C SER A 213 18.95 -15.07 -30.80
N TRP A 214 18.40 -14.01 -30.25
CA TRP A 214 16.95 -13.87 -30.07
C TRP A 214 16.27 -13.71 -31.42
N ARG A 215 15.20 -14.48 -31.63
CA ARG A 215 14.32 -14.36 -32.79
C ARG A 215 12.89 -14.32 -32.33
N GLU A 216 12.11 -13.46 -32.97
CA GLU A 216 10.67 -13.48 -32.84
C GLU A 216 10.13 -14.71 -33.56
N ARG A 217 9.30 -15.50 -32.86
CA ARG A 217 8.78 -16.78 -33.34
C ARG A 217 7.32 -16.70 -33.77
N SER A 218 6.54 -15.85 -33.11
CA SER A 218 5.10 -15.68 -33.31
C SER A 218 4.80 -14.74 -34.48
N GLU A 219 3.81 -15.06 -35.32
CA GLU A 219 3.29 -14.16 -36.38
C GLU A 219 1.79 -13.83 -36.17
N ASP A 220 1.16 -14.58 -35.26
CA ASP A 220 -0.26 -14.67 -34.98
C ASP A 220 -0.79 -13.58 -34.02
N TYR A 221 0.07 -12.70 -33.52
CA TYR A 221 -0.33 -11.54 -32.71
C TYR A 221 -0.75 -10.32 -33.54
N SER A 222 -0.48 -10.31 -34.85
CA SER A 222 -0.55 -9.13 -35.72
C SER A 222 -1.93 -8.49 -35.87
N GLU A 223 -3.00 -9.20 -35.50
CA GLU A 223 -4.34 -8.59 -35.41
C GLU A 223 -4.52 -7.69 -34.19
N ASN A 224 -3.81 -7.97 -33.09
CA ASN A 224 -3.97 -7.33 -31.79
C ASN A 224 -2.83 -6.37 -31.46
N PHE A 225 -1.64 -6.61 -32.01
CA PHE A 225 -0.44 -5.84 -31.73
C PHE A 225 0.31 -5.42 -32.98
N GLU A 226 0.90 -4.23 -32.93
CA GLU A 226 1.90 -3.76 -33.89
C GLU A 226 3.26 -3.61 -33.20
N ARG A 227 4.36 -3.97 -33.88
CA ARG A 227 5.70 -3.75 -33.34
C ARG A 227 6.02 -2.26 -33.37
N ALA A 228 6.15 -1.68 -32.19
CA ALA A 228 6.31 -0.25 -31.98
C ALA A 228 7.78 0.19 -31.98
N ALA A 229 8.65 -0.59 -31.33
CA ALA A 229 10.08 -0.30 -31.23
C ALA A 229 10.93 -1.57 -31.17
N PHE A 230 12.17 -1.47 -31.64
CA PHE A 230 13.22 -2.46 -31.44
C PHE A 230 14.56 -1.71 -31.22
N LEU A 231 15.10 -1.78 -30.01
CA LEU A 231 16.24 -0.99 -29.56
C LEU A 231 17.41 -1.90 -29.18
N PHE A 232 18.62 -1.41 -29.40
CA PHE A 232 19.85 -2.01 -28.89
C PHE A 232 20.34 -1.14 -27.73
N CYS A 233 20.55 -1.76 -26.57
CA CYS A 233 20.92 -1.09 -25.32
C CYS A 233 22.31 -1.52 -24.84
N SER A 234 23.08 -2.22 -25.67
CA SER A 234 24.40 -2.73 -25.29
C SER A 234 25.39 -1.61 -25.01
N GLU A 235 26.41 -1.90 -24.20
CA GLU A 235 27.52 -0.98 -23.95
C GLU A 235 28.15 -0.51 -25.27
N GLU A 236 28.21 0.81 -25.44
CA GLU A 236 28.94 1.42 -26.54
C GLU A 236 30.43 1.52 -26.19
N THR A 237 31.29 1.15 -27.15
CA THR A 237 32.74 1.14 -26.98
C THR A 237 33.43 1.86 -28.13
N ALA A 238 34.60 2.44 -27.85
CA ALA A 238 35.36 3.19 -28.86
C ALA A 238 36.01 2.27 -29.91
N GLU A 239 36.34 1.03 -29.50
CA GLU A 239 36.91 -0.02 -30.33
C GLU A 239 36.08 -1.30 -30.15
N PRO A 240 35.88 -2.12 -31.20
CA PRO A 240 35.19 -3.39 -31.07
C PRO A 240 35.87 -4.29 -30.03
N VAL A 241 35.14 -4.64 -28.97
CA VAL A 241 35.59 -5.60 -27.96
C VAL A 241 35.22 -7.04 -28.37
N ASP A 242 36.11 -7.99 -28.09
CA ASP A 242 35.87 -9.42 -28.34
C ASP A 242 35.12 -10.00 -27.13
N GLY A 243 33.83 -10.26 -27.30
CA GLY A 243 32.91 -10.63 -26.21
C GLY A 243 32.22 -9.44 -25.55
N GLY A 244 31.32 -9.71 -24.61
CA GLY A 244 30.45 -8.73 -23.95
C GLY A 244 28.99 -9.16 -23.93
N ASP A 245 28.11 -8.35 -23.36
CA ASP A 245 26.66 -8.63 -23.34
C ASP A 245 25.94 -7.75 -24.37
N ILE A 246 24.92 -8.33 -24.98
CA ILE A 246 24.05 -7.70 -25.97
C ILE A 246 22.67 -7.58 -25.34
N TYR A 247 22.21 -6.35 -25.18
CA TYR A 247 20.89 -6.02 -24.66
C TYR A 247 19.99 -5.52 -25.78
N GLN A 248 18.83 -6.14 -25.92
CA GLN A 248 17.83 -5.79 -26.92
C GLN A 248 16.48 -5.57 -26.24
N VAL A 249 15.75 -4.54 -26.67
CA VAL A 249 14.40 -4.25 -26.20
C VAL A 249 13.45 -4.27 -27.39
N ALA A 250 12.33 -5.00 -27.27
CA ALA A 250 11.25 -4.98 -28.25
C ALA A 250 9.96 -4.54 -27.58
N ALA A 251 9.29 -3.54 -28.15
CA ALA A 251 8.00 -3.05 -27.66
C ALA A 251 6.90 -3.27 -28.70
N TYR A 252 5.73 -3.72 -28.24
CA TYR A 252 4.57 -4.01 -29.07
C TYR A 252 3.36 -3.26 -28.53
N LYS A 253 2.74 -2.43 -29.37
CA LYS A 253 1.57 -1.62 -29.00
C LYS A 253 0.30 -2.40 -29.29
N ALA A 254 -0.61 -2.45 -28.33
CA ALA A 254 -1.95 -2.96 -28.57
C ALA A 254 -2.73 -2.03 -29.52
N VAL A 255 -3.38 -2.62 -30.52
CA VAL A 255 -4.20 -1.90 -31.51
C VAL A 255 -5.64 -2.43 -31.58
N LYS A 256 -5.91 -3.60 -31.02
CA LYS A 256 -7.24 -4.22 -31.01
C LYS A 256 -7.40 -5.19 -29.84
N ASP A 257 -8.61 -5.25 -29.29
CA ASP A 257 -9.00 -6.20 -28.24
C ASP A 257 -8.96 -7.66 -28.70
N GLY A 258 -8.65 -8.56 -27.76
CA GLY A 258 -8.55 -10.00 -28.00
C GLY A 258 -7.35 -10.64 -27.31
N CYS A 259 -7.27 -11.96 -27.41
CA CYS A 259 -6.14 -12.72 -26.88
C CYS A 259 -5.07 -12.91 -27.96
N ALA A 260 -3.81 -12.63 -27.62
CA ALA A 260 -2.70 -12.81 -28.53
C ALA A 260 -1.43 -13.21 -27.77
N LYS A 261 -0.55 -13.95 -28.45
CA LYS A 261 0.69 -14.46 -27.88
C LYS A 261 1.88 -13.96 -28.68
N ILE A 262 2.85 -13.38 -27.99
CA ILE A 262 4.13 -12.94 -28.57
C ILE A 262 5.23 -13.81 -27.98
N GLU A 263 6.06 -14.43 -28.81
CA GLU A 263 7.13 -15.33 -28.37
C GLU A 263 8.46 -14.94 -29.00
N TRP A 264 9.48 -14.84 -28.16
CA TRP A 264 10.88 -14.73 -28.54
C TRP A 264 11.61 -16.02 -28.15
N GLU A 265 12.41 -16.56 -29.05
CA GLU A 265 13.25 -17.74 -28.82
C GLU A 265 14.73 -17.39 -28.91
N TYR A 266 15.52 -17.88 -27.97
CA TYR A 266 16.98 -17.78 -28.02
C TYR A 266 17.55 -19.04 -28.68
N ALA A 267 17.92 -18.93 -29.96
CA ALA A 267 18.25 -20.10 -30.80
C ALA A 267 19.44 -19.84 -31.75
N PRO A 268 20.08 -20.88 -32.32
CA PRO A 268 21.22 -20.74 -33.25
C PRO A 268 20.89 -19.98 -34.54
N ASN A 269 21.77 -19.06 -34.94
CA ASN A 269 21.63 -18.33 -36.21
C ASN A 269 21.83 -19.29 -37.38
N PHE A 270 20.77 -19.58 -38.16
CA PHE A 270 20.81 -20.49 -39.31
C PHE A 270 21.54 -19.88 -40.50
N THR A 271 22.81 -19.52 -40.31
CA THR A 271 23.74 -19.13 -41.35
C THR A 271 24.91 -20.12 -41.35
N TRP A 272 24.73 -21.18 -42.16
CA TRP A 272 25.72 -22.08 -42.78
C TRP A 272 26.87 -22.72 -41.95
N GLU A 273 26.90 -24.07 -41.99
CA GLU A 273 28.08 -24.96 -41.88
C GLU A 273 28.70 -25.38 -40.53
N LEU A 274 28.05 -25.18 -39.39
CA LEU A 274 28.47 -25.85 -38.14
C LEU A 274 27.35 -26.75 -37.61
N ARG A 275 27.52 -28.08 -37.75
CA ARG A 275 26.77 -29.04 -36.92
C ARG A 275 27.20 -28.81 -35.46
N PRO A 276 26.31 -28.39 -34.54
CA PRO A 276 26.73 -28.11 -33.17
C PRO A 276 26.79 -29.39 -32.32
N PRO A 277 27.60 -29.40 -31.24
CA PRO A 277 27.65 -30.49 -30.26
C PRO A 277 26.57 -30.38 -29.16
N PHE A 278 25.47 -29.66 -29.40
CA PHE A 278 24.50 -29.31 -28.37
C PHE A 278 23.23 -30.17 -28.48
N SER A 279 22.64 -30.53 -27.34
CA SER A 279 21.35 -31.23 -27.33
C SER A 279 20.19 -30.25 -27.57
N GLU A 280 19.12 -30.69 -28.25
CA GLU A 280 17.93 -29.86 -28.54
C GLU A 280 17.22 -29.33 -27.29
N ASP A 281 17.49 -29.94 -26.12
CA ASP A 281 16.90 -29.61 -24.83
C ASP A 281 17.73 -28.56 -24.04
N GLU A 282 19.02 -28.38 -24.35
CA GLU A 282 19.92 -27.44 -23.64
C GLU A 282 19.90 -26.00 -24.21
N MET A 283 19.15 -25.74 -25.29
CA MET A 283 19.31 -24.52 -26.12
C MET A 283 18.02 -23.72 -26.38
N LYS A 284 16.97 -23.84 -25.57
CA LYS A 284 15.69 -23.18 -25.85
C LYS A 284 15.20 -22.40 -24.63
N GLN A 285 15.81 -21.25 -24.39
CA GLN A 285 15.16 -20.21 -23.58
C GLN A 285 14.13 -19.51 -24.47
N SER A 286 12.96 -19.21 -23.91
CA SER A 286 11.92 -18.43 -24.58
C SER A 286 11.32 -17.41 -23.64
N LEU A 287 11.02 -16.24 -24.16
CA LEU A 287 10.19 -15.24 -23.50
C LEU A 287 8.83 -15.24 -24.17
N THR A 288 7.77 -15.29 -23.37
CA THR A 288 6.39 -15.37 -23.87
C THR A 288 5.53 -14.33 -23.17
N ALA A 289 4.88 -13.48 -23.95
CA ALA A 289 3.78 -12.63 -23.50
C ALA A 289 2.47 -13.21 -24.01
N ASP A 290 1.77 -13.96 -23.15
CA ASP A 290 0.42 -14.48 -23.42
C ASP A 290 -0.61 -13.47 -22.88
N CYS A 291 -1.20 -12.69 -23.78
CA CYS A 291 -1.88 -11.44 -23.47
C CYS A 291 -3.39 -11.52 -23.68
N ALA A 292 -4.15 -10.84 -22.82
CA ALA A 292 -5.54 -10.47 -23.05
C ALA A 292 -5.64 -8.95 -23.17
N VAL A 293 -6.05 -8.46 -24.34
CA VAL A 293 -6.21 -7.04 -24.64
C VAL A 293 -7.68 -6.64 -24.51
N LEU A 294 -7.96 -5.55 -23.81
CA LEU A 294 -9.30 -5.04 -23.55
C LEU A 294 -9.36 -3.50 -23.55
N ASP A 295 -10.59 -2.98 -23.43
CA ASP A 295 -10.94 -1.57 -23.38
C ASP A 295 -10.52 -0.78 -24.64
N ASN A 296 -10.76 -1.34 -25.83
CA ASN A 296 -10.32 -0.76 -27.10
C ASN A 296 -8.79 -0.53 -27.14
N ALA A 297 -8.04 -1.58 -26.81
CA ALA A 297 -6.59 -1.66 -26.86
C ALA A 297 -5.86 -0.69 -25.93
N GLN A 298 -6.49 -0.34 -24.81
CA GLN A 298 -5.88 0.50 -23.78
C GLN A 298 -5.31 -0.31 -22.62
N THR A 299 -5.79 -1.54 -22.42
CA THR A 299 -5.38 -2.38 -21.28
C THR A 299 -4.89 -3.73 -21.78
N ILE A 300 -3.79 -4.22 -21.20
CA ILE A 300 -3.23 -5.55 -21.48
C ILE A 300 -3.03 -6.31 -20.16
N LEU A 301 -3.53 -7.54 -20.11
CA LEU A 301 -3.29 -8.46 -18.99
C LEU A 301 -2.42 -9.63 -19.46
N LEU A 302 -1.27 -9.81 -18.80
CA LEU A 302 -0.43 -11.00 -18.95
C LEU A 302 -1.08 -12.20 -18.27
N SER A 303 -0.63 -13.39 -18.65
CA SER A 303 -1.13 -14.67 -18.12
C SER A 303 -1.19 -14.69 -16.60
N GLY A 304 -2.36 -15.03 -16.06
CA GLY A 304 -2.58 -15.18 -14.61
C GLY A 304 -2.85 -13.89 -13.85
N GLN A 305 -2.71 -12.72 -14.46
CA GLN A 305 -3.02 -11.44 -13.82
C GLN A 305 -4.52 -11.27 -13.59
N ILE A 306 -4.86 -10.44 -12.60
CA ILE A 306 -6.22 -9.97 -12.39
C ILE A 306 -6.23 -8.45 -12.56
N ARG A 307 -7.20 -7.93 -13.31
CA ARG A 307 -7.63 -6.53 -13.21
C ARG A 307 -8.86 -6.43 -12.34
N VAL A 308 -8.87 -5.46 -11.44
CA VAL A 308 -10.01 -5.16 -10.57
C VAL A 308 -10.43 -3.72 -10.81
N THR A 309 -11.73 -3.50 -11.00
CA THR A 309 -12.32 -2.17 -11.18
C THR A 309 -13.45 -1.98 -10.17
N LEU A 310 -13.47 -0.84 -9.50
CA LEU A 310 -14.61 -0.36 -8.72
C LEU A 310 -15.41 0.58 -9.62
N ALA A 311 -16.56 0.13 -10.10
CA ALA A 311 -17.41 0.92 -10.97
C ALA A 311 -18.59 1.50 -10.19
N ASP A 312 -18.98 2.71 -10.54
CA ASP A 312 -20.25 3.28 -10.13
C ASP A 312 -21.40 2.49 -10.77
N CYS A 313 -22.41 2.14 -9.97
CA CYS A 313 -23.49 1.25 -10.41
C CYS A 313 -24.37 1.83 -11.53
N ASP A 314 -24.50 3.16 -11.58
CA ASP A 314 -25.43 3.85 -12.47
C ASP A 314 -24.76 4.25 -13.78
N THR A 315 -23.48 4.64 -13.72
CA THR A 315 -22.72 5.11 -14.88
C THR A 315 -21.85 4.04 -15.54
N ASP A 316 -21.55 2.94 -14.84
CA ASP A 316 -20.54 1.94 -15.23
C ASP A 316 -19.11 2.52 -15.35
N GLU A 317 -18.88 3.76 -14.92
CA GLU A 317 -17.56 4.40 -14.94
C GLU A 317 -16.71 3.97 -13.73
N ALA A 318 -15.39 3.89 -13.92
CA ALA A 318 -14.45 3.59 -12.84
C ALA A 318 -14.42 4.72 -11.82
N ILE A 319 -14.36 4.37 -10.53
CA ILE A 319 -14.41 5.33 -9.43
C ILE A 319 -13.04 5.98 -9.26
N ILE A 320 -13.01 7.31 -9.20
CA ILE A 320 -11.78 8.06 -8.94
C ILE A 320 -11.50 8.00 -7.44
N LEU A 321 -10.45 7.29 -7.04
CA LEU A 321 -10.02 7.20 -5.65
C LEU A 321 -9.46 8.54 -5.14
N GLY A 322 -9.93 8.97 -3.97
CA GLY A 322 -9.44 10.15 -3.27
C GLY A 322 -8.06 9.96 -2.64
N GLU A 323 -7.43 11.06 -2.21
CA GLU A 323 -6.12 11.01 -1.55
C GLU A 323 -6.20 10.20 -0.24
N GLY A 324 -5.40 9.13 -0.14
CA GLY A 324 -5.35 8.23 1.01
C GLY A 324 -6.43 7.13 1.01
N GLU A 325 -7.33 7.10 0.02
CA GLU A 325 -8.27 5.99 -0.14
C GLU A 325 -7.56 4.76 -0.68
N MET A 326 -7.69 3.64 0.02
CA MET A 326 -6.98 2.40 -0.27
C MET A 326 -7.93 1.21 -0.17
N PRO A 327 -8.87 1.04 -1.13
CA PRO A 327 -9.73 -0.12 -1.17
C PRO A 327 -8.93 -1.40 -1.16
N SER A 328 -9.43 -2.40 -0.45
CA SER A 328 -8.70 -3.64 -0.26
C SER A 328 -9.53 -4.85 -0.60
N ILE A 329 -8.85 -5.85 -1.13
CA ILE A 329 -9.43 -7.11 -1.58
C ILE A 329 -8.84 -8.21 -0.74
N ALA A 330 -9.70 -9.02 -0.14
CA ALA A 330 -9.30 -10.23 0.55
C ALA A 330 -9.35 -11.42 -0.41
N THR A 331 -8.34 -12.27 -0.32
CA THR A 331 -8.34 -13.57 -1.01
C THR A 331 -8.24 -14.69 0.01
N ASN A 332 -8.84 -15.83 -0.28
CA ASN A 332 -8.68 -17.03 0.54
C ASN A 332 -8.66 -18.26 -0.37
N ILE A 333 -7.58 -19.03 -0.27
CA ILE A 333 -7.33 -20.27 -1.00
C ILE A 333 -7.24 -21.40 0.02
N SER A 334 -8.31 -22.19 0.18
CA SER A 334 -8.38 -23.23 1.23
C SER A 334 -8.54 -24.64 0.68
N ASN A 335 -7.54 -25.50 0.87
CA ASN A 335 -7.68 -26.94 0.72
C ASN A 335 -8.07 -27.62 2.06
N GLY A 336 -9.11 -27.10 2.73
CA GLY A 336 -9.72 -27.78 3.88
C GLY A 336 -9.17 -27.48 5.28
N GLU A 337 -8.25 -26.53 5.47
CA GLU A 337 -7.93 -25.91 6.78
C GLU A 337 -7.69 -24.39 6.58
N VAL A 338 -7.86 -23.60 7.65
CA VAL A 338 -8.00 -22.13 7.63
C VAL A 338 -6.94 -21.44 6.77
N ALA A 339 -7.37 -20.82 5.68
CA ALA A 339 -6.51 -19.97 4.86
C ALA A 339 -6.98 -18.50 4.96
N THR A 340 -6.04 -17.61 5.26
CA THR A 340 -6.17 -16.15 5.23
C THR A 340 -5.22 -15.68 4.13
N GLY A 341 -5.66 -15.71 2.86
CA GLY A 341 -4.83 -15.31 1.73
C GLY A 341 -4.43 -13.82 1.81
N PRO A 342 -3.60 -13.35 0.87
CA PRO A 342 -3.14 -11.95 0.91
C PRO A 342 -4.33 -10.98 0.84
N VAL A 343 -4.25 -9.93 1.66
CA VAL A 343 -5.01 -8.69 1.47
C VAL A 343 -4.25 -7.87 0.45
N LEU A 344 -4.93 -7.48 -0.63
CA LEU A 344 -4.38 -6.71 -1.73
C LEU A 344 -4.97 -5.31 -1.66
N VAL A 345 -4.12 -4.30 -1.66
CA VAL A 345 -4.55 -2.91 -1.64
C VAL A 345 -4.58 -2.36 -3.07
N MET A 346 -5.64 -1.63 -3.40
CA MET A 346 -5.81 -0.91 -4.65
C MET A 346 -5.28 0.51 -4.46
N GLU A 347 -4.12 0.80 -5.04
CA GLU A 347 -3.55 2.17 -5.08
C GLU A 347 -4.14 3.01 -6.21
N THR A 348 -4.69 2.34 -7.23
CA THR A 348 -5.36 2.94 -8.38
C THR A 348 -6.64 2.17 -8.67
N ASP A 349 -7.59 2.83 -9.31
CA ASP A 349 -8.74 2.15 -9.91
C ASP A 349 -8.79 2.47 -11.40
N PRO A 350 -8.71 1.46 -12.29
CA PRO A 350 -8.52 0.03 -12.01
C PRO A 350 -7.15 -0.35 -11.40
N ALA A 351 -7.10 -1.47 -10.67
CA ALA A 351 -5.86 -2.07 -10.16
C ALA A 351 -5.50 -3.36 -10.92
N ILE A 352 -4.21 -3.59 -11.18
CA ILE A 352 -3.71 -4.87 -11.74
C ILE A 352 -2.88 -5.60 -10.70
N VAL A 353 -3.25 -6.85 -10.42
CA VAL A 353 -2.58 -7.72 -9.45
C VAL A 353 -1.83 -8.84 -10.16
N SER A 354 -0.53 -8.96 -9.90
CA SER A 354 0.39 -9.87 -10.59
C SER A 354 0.79 -11.13 -9.80
N ASN A 355 -0.16 -11.73 -9.08
CA ASN A 355 0.08 -12.88 -8.17
C ASN A 355 -0.46 -14.23 -8.69
N ASP A 356 -0.64 -14.36 -10.01
CA ASP A 356 -1.20 -15.58 -10.66
C ASP A 356 -2.60 -15.99 -10.17
N LEU A 357 -3.33 -15.04 -9.58
CA LEU A 357 -4.65 -15.27 -8.98
C LEU A 357 -5.73 -15.51 -10.02
N GLY A 358 -5.57 -15.00 -11.25
CA GLY A 358 -6.55 -15.16 -12.33
C GLY A 358 -6.85 -16.64 -12.62
N ARG A 359 -5.82 -17.49 -12.51
CA ARG A 359 -5.95 -18.94 -12.73
C ARG A 359 -6.79 -19.65 -11.66
N GLN A 360 -6.99 -19.01 -10.51
CA GLN A 360 -7.71 -19.59 -9.37
C GLN A 360 -9.23 -19.48 -9.49
N PHE A 361 -9.77 -18.64 -10.40
CA PHE A 361 -11.22 -18.49 -10.60
C PHE A 361 -11.93 -19.75 -11.14
N ASN A 362 -11.22 -20.85 -11.36
CA ASN A 362 -11.80 -22.16 -11.69
C ASN A 362 -11.78 -23.14 -10.50
N SER A 363 -11.23 -22.72 -9.35
CA SER A 363 -11.14 -23.56 -8.16
C SER A 363 -12.31 -23.32 -7.22
N SER A 364 -12.89 -24.42 -6.70
CA SER A 364 -13.89 -24.37 -5.63
C SER A 364 -13.30 -23.99 -4.27
N SER A 365 -11.97 -24.01 -4.12
CA SER A 365 -11.27 -23.60 -2.90
C SER A 365 -10.87 -22.12 -2.87
N PHE A 366 -11.19 -21.37 -3.92
CA PHE A 366 -10.79 -19.97 -4.05
C PHE A 366 -11.95 -19.03 -3.74
N SER A 367 -11.65 -18.02 -2.94
CA SER A 367 -12.51 -16.87 -2.71
C SER A 367 -11.75 -15.56 -2.87
N PHE A 368 -12.45 -14.55 -3.35
CA PHE A 368 -11.94 -13.24 -3.72
C PHE A 368 -13.04 -12.21 -3.44
N SER A 369 -12.82 -11.31 -2.49
CA SER A 369 -13.88 -10.40 -2.04
C SER A 369 -13.36 -9.00 -1.78
N LEU A 370 -14.18 -8.01 -2.11
CA LEU A 370 -13.94 -6.61 -1.75
C LEU A 370 -14.22 -6.42 -0.26
N ASN A 371 -13.33 -5.71 0.43
CA ASN A 371 -13.47 -5.42 1.85
C ASN A 371 -14.39 -4.21 2.05
N SER A 372 -15.46 -4.39 2.83
CA SER A 372 -16.46 -3.33 3.08
C SER A 372 -15.93 -2.18 3.94
N SER A 373 -14.88 -2.39 4.74
CA SER A 373 -14.33 -1.36 5.61
C SER A 373 -13.37 -0.38 4.91
N SER A 374 -13.06 -0.63 3.63
CA SER A 374 -12.10 0.17 2.84
C SER A 374 -12.70 0.75 1.57
N LEU A 375 -14.02 0.82 1.45
CA LEU A 375 -14.67 1.38 0.26
C LEU A 375 -14.28 2.86 0.04
N PRO A 376 -14.26 3.33 -1.22
CA PRO A 376 -14.12 4.74 -1.53
C PRO A 376 -15.21 5.56 -0.80
N LYS A 377 -14.89 6.78 -0.37
CA LYS A 377 -15.87 7.64 0.31
C LYS A 377 -17.05 7.89 -0.61
N GLY A 378 -18.24 7.90 -0.02
CA GLY A 378 -19.47 8.13 -0.78
C GLY A 378 -19.97 6.91 -1.55
N TYR A 379 -19.39 5.73 -1.32
CA TYR A 379 -19.82 4.48 -1.95
C TYR A 379 -20.12 3.39 -0.92
N SER A 380 -21.10 2.54 -1.23
CA SER A 380 -21.47 1.39 -0.42
C SER A 380 -21.69 0.13 -1.26
N PHE A 381 -21.79 -1.00 -0.58
CA PHE A 381 -22.40 -2.20 -1.16
C PHE A 381 -23.89 -1.94 -1.48
N PRO A 382 -24.46 -2.71 -2.42
CA PRO A 382 -25.89 -2.66 -2.70
C PRO A 382 -26.73 -3.09 -1.50
N ASP A 383 -27.97 -2.58 -1.43
CA ASP A 383 -28.89 -2.83 -0.32
C ASP A 383 -29.01 -4.33 0.01
N GLY A 384 -28.72 -4.67 1.27
CA GLY A 384 -28.82 -6.03 1.78
C GLY A 384 -27.65 -6.96 1.44
N ALA A 385 -26.57 -6.45 0.85
CA ALA A 385 -25.34 -7.20 0.65
C ALA A 385 -24.32 -6.94 1.78
N ASP A 386 -24.01 -7.97 2.55
CA ASP A 386 -22.96 -7.90 3.59
C ASP A 386 -21.56 -8.18 3.03
N HIS A 387 -21.48 -8.76 1.83
CA HIS A 387 -20.23 -9.14 1.17
C HIS A 387 -20.34 -9.08 -0.35
N MET A 388 -19.26 -8.67 -1.03
CA MET A 388 -19.16 -8.65 -2.49
C MET A 388 -17.93 -9.43 -2.96
N GLY A 389 -18.11 -10.45 -3.81
CA GLY A 389 -17.00 -11.27 -4.27
C GLY A 389 -17.37 -12.56 -5.01
N TYR A 390 -16.34 -13.38 -5.18
CA TYR A 390 -16.38 -14.75 -5.66
C TYR A 390 -16.07 -15.70 -4.51
N TYR A 391 -16.89 -16.72 -4.32
CA TYR A 391 -16.79 -17.68 -3.22
C TYR A 391 -16.97 -19.11 -3.75
N GLY A 392 -15.84 -19.77 -4.01
CA GLY A 392 -15.80 -21.20 -4.33
C GLY A 392 -16.65 -21.61 -5.53
N GLY A 393 -16.76 -20.75 -6.55
CA GLY A 393 -17.62 -20.99 -7.71
C GLY A 393 -18.78 -20.00 -7.85
N THR A 394 -19.17 -19.34 -6.76
CA THR A 394 -20.38 -18.52 -6.71
C THR A 394 -20.03 -17.05 -6.65
N ILE A 395 -20.66 -16.23 -7.48
CA ILE A 395 -20.56 -14.77 -7.40
C ILE A 395 -21.67 -14.26 -6.47
N SER A 396 -21.34 -13.34 -5.57
CA SER A 396 -22.33 -12.73 -4.68
C SER A 396 -21.97 -11.27 -4.38
N PRO A 397 -22.90 -10.31 -4.54
CA PRO A 397 -24.19 -10.45 -5.22
C PRO A 397 -24.02 -10.54 -6.75
N GLU A 398 -24.82 -11.38 -7.41
CA GLU A 398 -24.66 -11.76 -8.82
C GLU A 398 -24.76 -10.58 -9.80
N ASP A 399 -25.63 -9.60 -9.50
CA ASP A 399 -25.88 -8.46 -10.40
C ASP A 399 -24.83 -7.33 -10.28
N TYR A 400 -23.99 -7.36 -9.25
CA TYR A 400 -23.04 -6.27 -8.94
C TYR A 400 -21.57 -6.69 -9.00
N VAL A 401 -21.29 -7.95 -9.29
CA VAL A 401 -19.91 -8.44 -9.46
C VAL A 401 -19.81 -9.16 -10.80
N THR A 402 -18.98 -8.63 -11.69
CA THR A 402 -18.72 -9.27 -12.99
C THR A 402 -17.31 -9.82 -13.02
N ILE A 403 -17.17 -11.09 -13.44
CA ILE A 403 -15.87 -11.74 -13.60
C ILE A 403 -15.76 -12.29 -15.01
N THR A 404 -14.91 -11.66 -15.82
CA THR A 404 -14.56 -12.12 -17.17
C THR A 404 -13.24 -12.86 -17.12
N LYS A 405 -13.26 -14.14 -17.52
CA LYS A 405 -12.05 -14.99 -17.56
C LYS A 405 -11.51 -15.06 -18.98
N PHE A 406 -10.19 -15.09 -19.11
CA PHE A 406 -9.50 -15.18 -20.39
C PHE A 406 -8.76 -16.52 -20.53
N ASP A 407 -8.56 -16.97 -21.76
CA ASP A 407 -7.91 -18.25 -22.07
C ASP A 407 -6.44 -18.30 -21.61
N ASN A 408 -5.78 -17.14 -21.53
CA ASN A 408 -4.42 -17.03 -20.97
C ASN A 408 -4.39 -17.17 -19.43
N GLY A 409 -5.53 -17.40 -18.78
CA GLY A 409 -5.66 -17.53 -17.34
C GLY A 409 -5.74 -16.19 -16.59
N ALA A 410 -5.79 -15.06 -17.30
CA ALA A 410 -6.08 -13.77 -16.68
C ALA A 410 -7.58 -13.63 -16.36
N ALA A 411 -7.93 -12.65 -15.54
CA ALA A 411 -9.32 -12.29 -15.27
C ALA A 411 -9.51 -10.77 -15.12
N ASN A 412 -10.69 -10.28 -15.53
CA ASN A 412 -11.15 -8.92 -15.26
C ASN A 412 -12.34 -8.99 -14.30
N VAL A 413 -12.23 -8.33 -13.16
CA VAL A 413 -13.23 -8.29 -12.08
C VAL A 413 -13.75 -6.87 -11.96
N VAL A 414 -15.06 -6.69 -12.00
CA VAL A 414 -15.71 -5.39 -11.80
C VAL A 414 -16.67 -5.51 -10.62
N PHE A 415 -16.49 -4.66 -9.61
CA PHE A 415 -17.42 -4.48 -8.50
C PHE A 415 -18.24 -3.21 -8.77
N LYS A 416 -19.56 -3.32 -8.81
CA LYS A 416 -20.47 -2.19 -8.97
C LYS A 416 -20.92 -1.71 -7.59
N LEU A 417 -20.50 -0.51 -7.21
CA LEU A 417 -20.81 0.10 -5.92
C LEU A 417 -21.96 1.10 -6.08
N MET A 418 -22.82 1.17 -5.08
CA MET A 418 -23.87 2.18 -5.03
C MET A 418 -23.29 3.50 -4.55
N THR A 419 -23.68 4.60 -5.17
CA THR A 419 -23.51 5.92 -4.58
C THR A 419 -24.26 5.98 -3.26
N ALA A 420 -23.53 6.32 -2.21
CA ALA A 420 -24.00 6.52 -0.87
C ALA A 420 -23.57 7.94 -0.45
N PRO A 421 -24.31 8.98 -0.89
CA PRO A 421 -23.90 10.36 -0.67
C PRO A 421 -23.65 10.62 0.81
N THR A 422 -22.48 11.21 1.09
CA THR A 422 -21.94 11.31 2.46
C THR A 422 -22.75 12.26 3.34
N GLY A 423 -23.49 13.19 2.73
CA GLY A 423 -24.16 14.30 3.39
C GLY A 423 -23.23 15.48 3.73
N ASP A 424 -21.91 15.38 3.54
CA ASP A 424 -20.95 16.46 3.82
C ASP A 424 -20.86 17.46 2.66
N VAL A 425 -21.78 18.43 2.64
CA VAL A 425 -21.83 19.45 1.58
C VAL A 425 -20.80 20.55 1.73
N ASN A 426 -20.15 20.61 2.89
CA ASN A 426 -19.20 21.66 3.23
C ASN A 426 -17.74 21.20 3.08
N SER A 427 -17.53 19.90 2.87
CA SER A 427 -16.25 19.22 2.68
C SER A 427 -15.29 19.36 3.87
N ASP A 428 -15.82 19.39 5.10
CA ASP A 428 -15.02 19.37 6.33
C ASP A 428 -14.66 17.95 6.78
N GLY A 429 -15.19 16.92 6.11
CA GLY A 429 -14.97 15.52 6.42
C GLY A 429 -15.98 14.94 7.40
N GLU A 430 -16.96 15.71 7.88
CA GLU A 430 -17.98 15.28 8.81
C GLU A 430 -19.39 15.59 8.29
N PHE A 431 -20.31 14.63 8.33
CA PHE A 431 -21.73 14.93 8.13
C PHE A 431 -22.37 15.36 9.45
N ASN A 432 -22.78 16.61 9.58
CA ASN A 432 -23.38 17.14 10.80
C ASN A 432 -24.48 18.21 10.54
N VAL A 433 -24.92 18.91 11.59
CA VAL A 433 -25.98 19.94 11.49
C VAL A 433 -25.58 21.08 10.54
N SER A 434 -24.29 21.38 10.44
CA SER A 434 -23.75 22.46 9.60
C SER A 434 -24.06 22.20 8.13
N ASP A 435 -23.96 20.96 7.67
CA ASP A 435 -24.27 20.53 6.30
C ASP A 435 -25.74 20.72 5.96
N ILE A 436 -26.62 20.30 6.87
CA ILE A 436 -28.06 20.50 6.71
C ILE A 436 -28.40 21.98 6.63
N VAL A 437 -27.79 22.81 7.48
CA VAL A 437 -28.01 24.25 7.47
C VAL A 437 -27.46 24.87 6.19
N LEU A 438 -26.34 24.38 5.68
CA LEU A 438 -25.73 24.87 4.44
C LEU A 438 -26.60 24.53 3.22
N LEU A 439 -27.03 23.27 3.07
CA LEU A 439 -27.97 22.87 2.03
C LEU A 439 -29.28 23.66 2.12
N GLN A 440 -29.82 23.82 3.33
CA GLN A 440 -31.05 24.58 3.53
C GLN A 440 -30.91 26.05 3.13
N LYS A 441 -29.78 26.70 3.43
CA LYS A 441 -29.51 28.08 2.99
C LYS A 441 -29.41 28.17 1.48
N TRP A 442 -28.77 27.18 0.85
CA TRP A 442 -28.64 27.10 -0.59
C TRP A 442 -30.01 26.95 -1.27
N LEU A 443 -30.86 26.02 -0.80
CA LEU A 443 -32.24 25.82 -1.30
C LEU A 443 -33.12 27.06 -1.11
N LEU A 444 -32.87 27.87 -0.07
CA LEU A 444 -33.57 29.13 0.18
C LEU A 444 -33.04 30.31 -0.65
N GLY A 445 -31.98 30.12 -1.45
CA GLY A 445 -31.37 31.16 -2.27
C GLY A 445 -30.71 32.27 -1.45
N VAL A 446 -30.17 31.95 -0.26
CA VAL A 446 -29.44 32.92 0.56
C VAL A 446 -28.18 33.37 -0.20
N PRO A 447 -27.97 34.69 -0.42
CA PRO A 447 -26.82 35.19 -1.17
C PRO A 447 -25.48 34.70 -0.60
N ASP A 448 -24.51 34.49 -1.49
CA ASP A 448 -23.14 34.06 -1.16
C ASP A 448 -23.02 32.67 -0.50
N THR A 449 -24.05 31.82 -0.59
CA THR A 449 -24.00 30.41 -0.13
C THR A 449 -23.41 29.52 -1.20
N ILE A 450 -22.35 28.78 -0.88
CA ILE A 450 -21.65 27.86 -1.79
C ILE A 450 -21.66 26.47 -1.13
N LEU A 451 -22.05 25.44 -1.89
CA LEU A 451 -21.84 24.04 -1.51
C LEU A 451 -20.47 23.64 -2.10
N ALA A 452 -19.58 23.14 -1.25
CA ALA A 452 -18.25 22.72 -1.69
C ALA A 452 -18.34 21.44 -2.51
N ASP A 453 -19.19 20.51 -2.05
CA ASP A 453 -19.60 19.30 -2.75
C ASP A 453 -21.14 19.25 -2.76
N TRP A 454 -21.76 19.49 -3.91
CA TRP A 454 -23.22 19.44 -3.99
C TRP A 454 -23.72 18.00 -4.15
N GLN A 455 -22.94 17.13 -4.78
CA GLN A 455 -23.30 15.72 -4.99
C GLN A 455 -23.36 14.96 -3.66
N ALA A 456 -22.55 15.35 -2.67
CA ALA A 456 -22.64 14.81 -1.31
C ALA A 456 -24.05 14.93 -0.70
N ALA A 457 -24.88 15.86 -1.16
CA ALA A 457 -26.26 16.01 -0.69
C ALA A 457 -27.33 15.34 -1.56
N ASP A 458 -27.02 14.79 -2.73
CA ASP A 458 -28.01 14.12 -3.61
C ASP A 458 -28.39 12.72 -3.10
N LEU A 459 -28.89 12.63 -1.87
CA LEU A 459 -29.31 11.36 -1.23
C LEU A 459 -30.51 10.68 -1.92
N CYS A 460 -31.17 11.36 -2.85
CA CYS A 460 -32.21 10.77 -3.69
C CYS A 460 -31.66 10.09 -4.95
N ASN A 461 -30.37 10.29 -5.28
CA ASN A 461 -29.69 9.79 -6.47
C ASN A 461 -30.49 10.12 -7.75
N ASP A 462 -30.97 11.36 -7.87
CA ASP A 462 -31.74 11.80 -9.05
C ASP A 462 -31.10 12.97 -9.82
N ASP A 463 -29.84 13.31 -9.49
CA ASP A 463 -29.08 14.45 -10.03
C ASP A 463 -29.78 15.80 -9.80
N VAL A 464 -30.77 15.87 -8.91
CA VAL A 464 -31.59 17.07 -8.67
C VAL A 464 -31.62 17.40 -7.18
N LEU A 465 -30.73 18.31 -6.78
CA LEU A 465 -30.70 18.81 -5.41
C LEU A 465 -31.97 19.60 -5.04
N ASP A 466 -32.84 19.00 -4.22
CA ASP A 466 -34.07 19.64 -3.80
C ASP A 466 -34.45 19.39 -2.32
N ILE A 467 -35.74 19.59 -2.00
CA ILE A 467 -36.23 19.42 -0.63
C ILE A 467 -36.24 17.95 -0.18
N PHE A 468 -36.33 17.00 -1.11
CA PHE A 468 -36.31 15.57 -0.83
C PHE A 468 -34.93 15.13 -0.35
N ASP A 469 -33.85 15.64 -0.96
CA ASP A 469 -32.49 15.49 -0.47
C ASP A 469 -32.30 16.06 0.92
N LEU A 470 -32.79 17.28 1.16
CA LEU A 470 -32.74 17.87 2.50
C LEU A 470 -33.52 17.04 3.52
N ILE A 471 -34.62 16.39 3.11
CA ILE A 471 -35.37 15.47 3.97
C ILE A 471 -34.55 14.20 4.23
N MET A 472 -33.87 13.66 3.21
CA MET A 472 -32.99 12.50 3.36
C MET A 472 -31.78 12.81 4.24
N MET A 473 -31.11 13.95 4.06
CA MET A 473 -30.08 14.45 4.98
C MET A 473 -30.63 14.60 6.39
N ARG A 474 -31.83 15.18 6.57
CA ARG A 474 -32.43 15.28 7.90
C ARG A 474 -32.70 13.91 8.51
N LYS A 475 -33.13 12.93 7.73
CA LYS A 475 -33.31 11.55 8.21
C LYS A 475 -31.97 10.90 8.55
N ALA A 476 -30.95 11.05 7.70
CA ALA A 476 -29.62 10.51 7.92
C ALA A 476 -28.95 11.15 9.14
N LEU A 477 -29.09 12.47 9.32
CA LEU A 477 -28.64 13.17 10.53
C LEU A 477 -29.47 12.74 11.73
N ILE A 478 -30.78 12.49 11.58
CA ILE A 478 -31.59 11.90 12.66
C ILE A 478 -31.11 10.50 13.00
N VAL A 479 -30.66 9.69 12.04
CA VAL A 479 -30.08 8.36 12.27
C VAL A 479 -28.69 8.47 12.94
N GLN A 480 -27.85 9.43 12.54
CA GLN A 480 -26.63 9.75 13.28
C GLN A 480 -26.92 10.37 14.66
N SER A 481 -28.03 11.10 14.78
CA SER A 481 -28.47 11.80 15.98
C SER A 481 -29.54 11.04 16.76
N THR A 482 -29.79 9.76 16.46
CA THR A 482 -30.48 8.86 17.39
C THR A 482 -29.48 8.50 18.47
N LYS A 483 -29.06 9.51 19.24
CA LYS A 483 -28.88 9.37 20.68
C LYS A 483 -30.27 9.23 21.31
N ASP A 484 -30.97 8.16 20.92
CA ASP A 484 -32.10 7.60 21.64
C ASP A 484 -31.63 6.44 22.53
N TYR A 485 -30.31 6.22 22.62
CA TYR A 485 -29.69 5.37 23.62
C TYR A 485 -29.20 6.18 24.82
N VAL A 486 -29.16 5.52 25.97
CA VAL A 486 -28.56 6.06 27.19
C VAL A 486 -27.05 6.11 26.98
N GLU A 487 -26.44 7.29 27.13
CA GLU A 487 -24.98 7.43 27.06
C GLU A 487 -24.31 6.68 28.24
N PRO A 488 -23.16 6.03 28.03
CA PRO A 488 -22.38 5.47 29.12
C PRO A 488 -21.87 6.57 30.06
N ASP A 489 -21.59 6.19 31.31
CA ASP A 489 -21.01 7.11 32.29
C ASP A 489 -19.56 7.45 31.93
N GLU A 490 -18.86 6.51 31.28
CA GLU A 490 -17.50 6.67 30.77
C GLU A 490 -17.36 6.06 29.38
N TYR A 491 -16.63 6.77 28.51
CA TYR A 491 -16.35 6.41 27.13
C TYR A 491 -14.90 5.94 26.96
N PHE A 492 -14.70 4.99 26.05
CA PHE A 492 -13.38 4.54 25.61
C PHE A 492 -13.12 4.96 24.17
N GLU A 493 -11.99 5.63 23.94
CA GLU A 493 -11.49 5.96 22.60
C GLU A 493 -10.94 4.71 21.89
N PHE A 494 -10.35 3.80 22.66
CA PHE A 494 -9.87 2.49 22.22
C PHE A 494 -10.54 1.41 23.07
N GLY A 495 -11.62 0.84 22.55
CA GLY A 495 -12.45 -0.11 23.27
C GLY A 495 -11.92 -1.53 23.25
N THR A 496 -11.98 -2.26 24.38
CA THR A 496 -11.51 -3.64 24.46
C THR A 496 -12.32 -4.55 23.54
N PRO A 497 -11.69 -5.31 22.63
CA PRO A 497 -12.39 -6.21 21.74
C PRO A 497 -12.96 -7.41 22.50
N PHE A 498 -14.15 -7.82 22.10
CA PHE A 498 -14.84 -8.99 22.60
C PHE A 498 -15.57 -9.72 21.47
N VAL A 499 -15.89 -10.98 21.70
CA VAL A 499 -16.65 -11.84 20.78
C VAL A 499 -17.98 -12.20 21.42
N VAL A 500 -19.07 -12.05 20.66
CA VAL A 500 -20.40 -12.49 21.08
C VAL A 500 -20.47 -14.01 21.12
N TRP A 501 -20.86 -14.56 22.27
CA TRP A 501 -20.97 -16.00 22.49
C TRP A 501 -22.42 -16.51 22.47
N GLU A 502 -23.38 -15.66 22.80
CA GLU A 502 -24.81 -15.98 22.68
C GLU A 502 -25.31 -15.69 21.26
N ASP A 503 -25.95 -16.66 20.62
CA ASP A 503 -26.56 -16.44 19.31
C ASP A 503 -27.85 -15.61 19.44
N GLY A 504 -27.91 -14.49 18.72
CA GLY A 504 -29.02 -13.55 18.80
C GLY A 504 -29.00 -12.66 20.04
N LEU A 505 -27.80 -12.30 20.52
CA LEU A 505 -27.63 -11.38 21.65
C LEU A 505 -28.27 -10.02 21.35
N LYS A 506 -29.13 -9.56 22.25
CA LYS A 506 -29.93 -8.36 22.05
C LYS A 506 -29.15 -7.08 22.34
N LEU A 507 -29.19 -6.13 21.40
CA LEU A 507 -28.74 -4.74 21.58
C LEU A 507 -29.92 -3.87 22.01
N TYR A 508 -29.78 -3.15 23.12
CA TYR A 508 -30.81 -2.29 23.69
C TYR A 508 -30.41 -0.82 23.64
N LEU A 509 -31.38 0.08 23.59
CA LEU A 509 -31.10 1.51 23.72
C LEU A 509 -30.67 1.93 25.14
N GLY A 510 -30.75 1.07 26.16
CA GLY A 510 -30.28 1.41 27.50
C GLY A 510 -29.82 0.20 28.30
N PRO A 511 -29.16 0.40 29.45
CA PRO A 511 -28.50 -0.64 30.23
C PRO A 511 -29.48 -1.49 31.06
N ASP A 512 -30.68 -1.75 30.53
CA ASP A 512 -31.64 -2.72 31.04
C ASP A 512 -32.66 -3.12 29.95
N GLU A 513 -33.42 -4.19 30.20
CA GLU A 513 -34.37 -4.75 29.23
C GLU A 513 -35.68 -3.94 29.10
N SER A 514 -35.85 -2.83 29.83
CA SER A 514 -37.00 -1.94 29.67
C SER A 514 -36.87 -1.00 28.45
N TYR A 515 -35.65 -0.83 27.96
CA TYR A 515 -35.35 -0.08 26.75
C TYR A 515 -35.66 -0.89 25.49
N GLU A 516 -35.85 -0.19 24.37
CA GLU A 516 -36.13 -0.84 23.10
C GLU A 516 -34.94 -1.70 22.65
N ASN A 517 -35.23 -2.93 22.23
CA ASN A 517 -34.26 -3.76 21.53
C ASN A 517 -34.22 -3.35 20.05
N VAL A 518 -33.04 -2.96 19.58
CA VAL A 518 -32.83 -2.39 18.24
C VAL A 518 -32.06 -3.30 17.30
N ALA A 519 -31.33 -4.29 17.83
CA ALA A 519 -30.65 -5.29 17.02
C ALA A 519 -30.54 -6.65 17.74
N SER A 520 -30.26 -7.68 16.94
CA SER A 520 -29.97 -9.04 17.38
C SER A 520 -28.64 -9.47 16.77
N ILE A 521 -27.64 -9.67 17.62
CA ILE A 521 -26.23 -9.86 17.25
C ILE A 521 -25.95 -11.37 17.16
N PRO A 522 -25.46 -11.88 16.02
CA PRO A 522 -25.13 -13.30 15.86
C PRO A 522 -23.96 -13.76 16.74
N GLN A 523 -23.93 -15.05 17.06
CA GLN A 523 -22.76 -15.66 17.71
C GLN A 523 -21.51 -15.53 16.84
N ASN A 524 -20.35 -15.37 17.47
CA ASN A 524 -19.03 -15.12 16.89
C ASN A 524 -18.85 -13.74 16.22
N THR A 525 -19.78 -12.80 16.45
CA THR A 525 -19.58 -11.40 16.05
C THR A 525 -18.52 -10.77 16.93
N ARG A 526 -17.46 -10.20 16.33
CA ARG A 526 -16.40 -9.48 17.04
C ARG A 526 -16.74 -7.99 17.10
N LEU A 527 -16.77 -7.43 18.30
CA LEU A 527 -17.13 -6.02 18.57
C LEU A 527 -16.15 -5.41 19.59
N SER A 528 -16.27 -4.11 19.84
CA SER A 528 -15.47 -3.39 20.85
C SER A 528 -16.34 -2.76 21.93
N GLU A 529 -15.86 -2.74 23.18
CA GLU A 529 -16.51 -2.03 24.28
C GLU A 529 -16.21 -0.53 24.18
N TYR A 530 -17.22 0.28 23.88
CA TYR A 530 -17.07 1.74 23.76
C TYR A 530 -17.37 2.50 25.04
N GLY A 531 -17.90 1.83 26.06
CA GLY A 531 -18.16 2.45 27.35
C GLY A 531 -18.93 1.56 28.31
N TYR A 532 -19.18 2.08 29.51
CA TYR A 532 -19.87 1.36 30.57
C TYR A 532 -20.62 2.28 31.53
N GLN A 533 -21.42 1.67 32.40
CA GLN A 533 -22.10 2.36 33.49
C GLN A 533 -21.48 2.01 34.84
N LYS A 534 -21.23 3.01 35.68
CA LYS A 534 -20.61 2.80 37.01
C LYS A 534 -21.53 1.96 37.88
N ASN A 535 -20.96 0.91 38.49
CA ASN A 535 -21.67 -0.05 39.35
C ASN A 535 -22.71 -0.93 38.61
N ASN A 536 -22.57 -1.09 37.29
CA ASN A 536 -23.40 -2.01 36.51
C ASN A 536 -22.55 -2.81 35.51
N ASP A 537 -21.91 -3.87 36.00
CA ASP A 537 -21.02 -4.72 35.20
C ASP A 537 -21.76 -5.76 34.35
N ASN A 538 -23.09 -5.78 34.44
CA ASN A 538 -23.95 -6.67 33.67
C ASN A 538 -24.24 -6.15 32.27
N TRP A 539 -23.87 -4.90 31.98
CA TRP A 539 -24.16 -4.21 30.73
C TRP A 539 -22.92 -3.48 30.23
N LEU A 540 -22.68 -3.59 28.93
CA LEU A 540 -21.59 -2.89 28.25
C LEU A 540 -22.16 -2.11 27.06
N PHE A 541 -21.55 -0.97 26.77
CA PHE A 541 -21.92 -0.13 25.65
C PHE A 541 -21.05 -0.48 24.43
N THR A 542 -21.68 -0.70 23.28
CA THR A 542 -21.02 -1.13 22.05
C THR A 542 -21.73 -0.56 20.82
N GLU A 543 -21.17 -0.80 19.65
CA GLU A 543 -21.71 -0.43 18.35
C GLU A 543 -21.80 -1.68 17.47
N TYR A 544 -22.94 -1.84 16.81
CA TYR A 544 -23.19 -2.93 15.87
C TYR A 544 -23.94 -2.39 14.64
N ASN A 545 -23.34 -2.54 13.45
CA ASN A 545 -23.90 -2.10 12.17
C ASN A 545 -24.37 -0.63 12.14
N GLY A 546 -23.56 0.27 12.69
CA GLY A 546 -23.82 1.70 12.82
C GLY A 546 -24.74 2.07 13.98
N GLN A 547 -25.30 1.10 14.72
CA GLN A 547 -26.18 1.34 15.86
C GLN A 547 -25.43 1.16 17.18
N TYR A 548 -25.33 2.23 17.95
CA TYR A 548 -24.85 2.19 19.32
C TYR A 548 -25.94 1.69 20.28
N GLY A 549 -25.53 0.95 21.31
CA GLY A 549 -26.44 0.49 22.34
C GLY A 549 -25.75 -0.35 23.41
N TRP A 550 -26.57 -0.98 24.24
CA TRP A 550 -26.16 -1.75 25.39
C TRP A 550 -26.44 -3.23 25.17
N ILE A 551 -25.44 -4.07 25.43
CA ILE A 551 -25.61 -5.52 25.48
C ILE A 551 -25.39 -6.02 26.88
N ARG A 552 -26.10 -7.09 27.24
CA ARG A 552 -25.93 -7.76 28.51
C ARG A 552 -24.68 -8.63 28.45
N THR A 553 -23.87 -8.67 29.50
CA THR A 553 -22.62 -9.49 29.59
C THR A 553 -22.86 -10.91 30.10
N PHE A 554 -24.00 -11.16 30.75
CA PHE A 554 -24.45 -12.46 31.26
C PHE A 554 -25.91 -12.73 30.91
N SER A 555 -26.27 -13.99 30.72
CA SER A 555 -27.64 -14.40 30.40
C SER A 555 -28.61 -14.13 31.56
N GLU A 556 -29.91 -14.43 31.37
CA GLU A 556 -30.95 -14.27 32.41
C GLU A 556 -30.60 -14.95 33.75
N ASP A 557 -29.81 -16.03 33.72
CA ASP A 557 -29.35 -16.76 34.91
C ASP A 557 -28.29 -16.02 35.74
N GLY A 558 -27.71 -14.95 35.20
CA GLY A 558 -26.65 -14.16 35.84
C GLY A 558 -25.33 -14.90 35.99
N MET A 559 -25.15 -16.04 35.32
CA MET A 559 -23.99 -16.94 35.47
C MET A 559 -23.35 -17.28 34.13
N THR A 560 -24.13 -17.38 33.05
CA THR A 560 -23.65 -17.76 31.72
C THR A 560 -23.20 -16.51 30.97
N PRO A 561 -21.90 -16.35 30.60
CA PRO A 561 -21.44 -15.21 29.82
C PRO A 561 -22.08 -15.21 28.43
N THR A 562 -22.45 -14.03 27.95
CA THR A 562 -22.99 -13.81 26.58
C THR A 562 -21.92 -13.34 25.61
N ILE A 563 -20.77 -12.90 26.14
CA ILE A 563 -19.61 -12.43 25.40
C ILE A 563 -18.32 -12.98 26.02
N PHE A 564 -17.24 -12.96 25.25
CA PHE A 564 -15.88 -13.23 25.73
C PHE A 564 -14.92 -12.13 25.31
N TYR A 565 -14.20 -11.57 26.28
CA TYR A 565 -13.15 -10.59 26.00
C TYR A 565 -11.93 -11.28 25.42
N GLU A 566 -11.36 -10.68 24.38
CA GLU A 566 -10.11 -11.18 23.78
C GLU A 566 -8.88 -10.83 24.63
N GLN A 567 -9.04 -9.90 25.58
CA GLN A 567 -8.00 -9.52 26.50
C GLN A 567 -7.73 -10.62 27.53
N VAL A 568 -6.44 -10.80 27.82
CA VAL A 568 -5.92 -11.86 28.67
C VAL A 568 -4.86 -11.29 29.62
N ALA A 569 -4.83 -11.75 30.87
CA ALA A 569 -3.71 -11.46 31.75
C ALA A 569 -2.64 -12.52 31.50
N LYS A 570 -1.51 -12.14 30.89
CA LYS A 570 -0.44 -13.06 30.50
C LYS A 570 0.74 -13.01 31.46
N LYS A 571 1.15 -14.19 31.92
CA LYS A 571 2.35 -14.40 32.71
C LYS A 571 2.51 -13.51 33.96
N PRO A 572 1.49 -13.36 34.81
CA PRO A 572 1.75 -13.17 36.22
C PRO A 572 2.65 -14.29 36.79
N VAL A 573 3.79 -13.89 37.34
CA VAL A 573 4.69 -14.78 38.09
C VAL A 573 4.97 -14.18 39.47
N ILE A 574 4.89 -15.01 40.51
CA ILE A 574 5.02 -14.61 41.91
C ILE A 574 6.27 -15.26 42.50
N TYR A 575 7.23 -14.44 42.90
CA TYR A 575 8.46 -14.84 43.60
C TYR A 575 8.29 -14.62 45.11
N LEU A 576 8.78 -15.57 45.91
CA LEU A 576 8.71 -15.52 47.36
C LEU A 576 10.13 -15.58 47.94
N TYR A 577 10.53 -14.53 48.68
CA TYR A 577 11.87 -14.39 49.27
C TYR A 577 11.79 -14.20 50.80
N PRO A 578 11.60 -15.27 51.58
CA PRO A 578 11.63 -15.19 53.04
C PRO A 578 13.07 -15.06 53.58
N GLU A 579 13.24 -14.61 54.84
CA GLU A 579 14.57 -14.52 55.47
C GLU A 579 15.13 -15.91 55.87
N GLU A 580 14.25 -16.86 56.17
CA GLU A 580 14.56 -18.25 56.48
C GLU A 580 13.58 -19.17 55.74
N GLU A 581 13.87 -20.48 55.69
CA GLU A 581 12.95 -21.48 55.11
C GLU A 581 11.56 -21.35 55.76
N THR A 582 10.56 -21.00 54.94
CA THR A 582 9.23 -20.62 55.42
C THR A 582 8.14 -21.32 54.63
N ASP A 583 7.17 -21.87 55.34
CA ASP A 583 5.95 -22.39 54.73
C ASP A 583 5.01 -21.23 54.39
N VAL A 584 4.64 -21.13 53.10
CA VAL A 584 3.81 -20.05 52.57
C VAL A 584 2.59 -20.62 51.89
N HIS A 585 1.42 -20.05 52.20
CA HIS A 585 0.17 -20.25 51.50
C HIS A 585 -0.15 -19.01 50.67
N VAL A 586 -0.41 -19.18 49.38
CA VAL A 586 -0.75 -18.09 48.43
C VAL A 586 -2.10 -18.39 47.79
N GLU A 587 -3.07 -17.47 47.95
CA GLU A 587 -4.41 -17.56 47.37
C GLU A 587 -4.64 -16.36 46.43
N LEU A 588 -5.16 -16.65 45.24
CA LEU A 588 -5.51 -15.69 44.20
C LEU A 588 -7.03 -15.68 43.98
N GLU A 589 -7.63 -14.51 44.10
CA GLU A 589 -9.04 -14.25 43.78
C GLU A 589 -9.09 -13.30 42.58
N LEU A 590 -9.67 -13.76 41.46
CA LEU A 590 -9.93 -12.93 40.28
C LEU A 590 -11.40 -12.49 40.30
N THR A 591 -11.66 -11.18 40.28
CA THR A 591 -13.02 -10.63 40.25
C THR A 591 -13.50 -10.31 38.84
N GLU A 592 -12.56 -9.98 37.94
CA GLU A 592 -12.86 -9.51 36.58
C GLU A 592 -12.25 -10.40 35.48
N ALA A 593 -11.66 -11.54 35.83
CA ALA A 593 -11.06 -12.47 34.87
C ALA A 593 -11.26 -13.92 35.32
N GLU A 594 -11.06 -14.86 34.41
CA GLU A 594 -11.15 -16.30 34.67
C GLU A 594 -9.77 -16.94 34.63
N LEU A 595 -9.41 -17.64 35.72
CA LEU A 595 -8.13 -18.33 35.84
C LEU A 595 -8.02 -19.41 34.77
N SER A 596 -6.95 -19.38 33.98
CA SER A 596 -6.76 -20.27 32.84
C SER A 596 -5.69 -21.34 33.14
N THR A 597 -4.41 -20.98 33.03
CA THR A 597 -3.27 -21.87 33.22
C THR A 597 -2.55 -21.48 34.49
N THR A 598 -2.22 -22.47 35.31
CA THR A 598 -1.45 -22.27 36.53
C THR A 598 -0.33 -23.28 36.63
N TYR A 599 0.83 -22.85 37.10
CA TYR A 599 1.96 -23.74 37.34
C TYR A 599 2.74 -23.29 38.58
N PRO A 600 2.81 -24.08 39.66
CA PRO A 600 2.21 -25.41 39.85
C PRO A 600 0.68 -25.39 39.76
N LYS A 601 0.04 -26.57 39.68
CA LYS A 601 -1.43 -26.65 39.60
C LYS A 601 -2.07 -25.96 40.81
N TYR A 602 -2.94 -24.98 40.54
CA TYR A 602 -3.72 -24.27 41.56
C TYR A 602 -4.83 -25.16 42.12
N ASN A 603 -4.90 -25.28 43.45
CA ASN A 603 -5.90 -26.11 44.13
C ASN A 603 -6.58 -25.33 45.27
N ASN A 604 -7.19 -24.19 44.92
CA ASN A 604 -7.69 -23.18 45.87
C ASN A 604 -6.56 -22.57 46.72
N GLY A 605 -5.44 -22.29 46.06
CA GLY A 605 -4.22 -21.82 46.68
C GLY A 605 -3.01 -22.68 46.31
N TRP A 606 -1.82 -22.12 46.54
CA TRP A 606 -0.56 -22.83 46.52
C TRP A 606 0.01 -22.92 47.93
N ASP A 607 0.23 -24.16 48.39
CA ASP A 607 0.98 -24.44 49.61
C ASP A 607 2.42 -24.82 49.24
N VAL A 608 3.36 -23.94 49.56
CA VAL A 608 4.78 -24.14 49.23
C VAL A 608 5.67 -23.96 50.46
N THR A 609 6.85 -24.56 50.42
CA THR A 609 7.96 -24.15 51.28
C THR A 609 8.88 -23.27 50.43
N ALA A 610 9.02 -22.00 50.81
CA ALA A 610 9.85 -21.02 50.14
C ALA A 610 11.21 -20.88 50.84
N TYR A 611 12.27 -20.74 50.06
CA TYR A 611 13.65 -20.60 50.53
C TYR A 611 14.18 -19.18 50.28
N PRO A 612 15.16 -18.70 51.06
CA PRO A 612 15.70 -17.33 50.89
C PRO A 612 16.31 -17.02 49.51
N ASP A 613 16.66 -18.05 48.74
CA ASP A 613 17.16 -17.89 47.36
C ASP A 613 16.03 -17.76 46.31
N GLY A 614 14.77 -17.77 46.73
CA GLY A 614 13.58 -17.70 45.88
C GLY A 614 13.09 -19.05 45.36
N SER A 615 13.80 -20.15 45.64
CA SER A 615 13.33 -21.48 45.25
C SER A 615 12.11 -21.91 46.08
N LEU A 616 11.22 -22.67 45.46
CA LEU A 616 9.97 -23.14 46.04
C LEU A 616 9.91 -24.67 45.98
N LEU A 617 9.43 -25.30 47.04
CA LEU A 617 9.00 -26.71 47.06
C LEU A 617 7.49 -26.78 47.16
N ASN A 618 6.81 -27.26 46.11
CA ASN A 618 5.36 -27.43 46.11
C ASN A 618 4.96 -28.61 47.01
N LYS A 619 4.10 -28.37 48.00
CA LYS A 619 3.70 -29.42 48.96
C LYS A 619 2.72 -30.43 48.39
N ALA A 620 1.98 -30.04 47.34
CA ALA A 620 0.98 -30.92 46.73
C ALA A 620 1.60 -32.12 46.01
N ASP A 621 2.76 -31.94 45.35
CA ASP A 621 3.40 -32.96 44.52
C ASP A 621 4.92 -33.12 44.75
N GLY A 622 5.52 -32.31 45.62
CA GLY A 622 6.95 -32.36 45.95
C GLY A 622 7.88 -31.81 44.88
N THR A 623 7.37 -31.07 43.89
CA THR A 623 8.17 -30.53 42.79
C THR A 623 8.79 -29.17 43.13
N HIS A 624 9.96 -28.88 42.54
CA HIS A 624 10.69 -27.63 42.75
C HIS A 624 10.36 -26.60 41.67
N HIS A 625 10.17 -25.34 42.08
CA HIS A 625 9.81 -24.22 41.20
C HIS A 625 10.61 -22.98 41.56
N LYS A 626 10.70 -22.04 40.62
CA LYS A 626 11.34 -20.72 40.82
C LYS A 626 10.33 -19.63 41.21
N TYR A 627 9.08 -19.81 40.80
CA TYR A 627 7.97 -18.88 41.04
C TYR A 627 6.65 -19.64 40.91
N LEU A 628 5.56 -19.02 41.36
CA LEU A 628 4.20 -19.45 41.06
C LEU A 628 3.73 -18.71 39.80
N PHE A 629 3.18 -19.41 38.83
CA PHE A 629 2.69 -18.84 37.57
C PHE A 629 1.19 -18.96 37.48
N TRP A 630 0.56 -17.91 36.97
CA TRP A 630 -0.81 -17.95 36.48
C TRP A 630 -0.98 -17.12 35.21
N ASP A 631 -2.00 -17.45 34.42
CA ASP A 631 -2.59 -16.58 33.42
C ASP A 631 -4.13 -16.62 33.52
N ALA A 632 -4.79 -15.64 32.91
CA ALA A 632 -6.23 -15.55 32.89
C ALA A 632 -6.77 -15.19 31.52
N VAL A 633 -7.96 -15.69 31.25
CA VAL A 633 -8.78 -15.38 30.07
C VAL A 633 -10.01 -14.57 30.48
N ASN A 634 -10.74 -14.04 29.50
CA ASN A 634 -11.95 -13.25 29.74
C ASN A 634 -11.68 -12.08 30.69
N CYS A 635 -10.55 -11.39 30.49
CA CYS A 635 -10.16 -10.28 31.34
C CYS A 635 -11.01 -9.06 31.01
N ARG A 636 -11.76 -8.57 32.01
CA ARG A 636 -12.67 -7.42 31.92
C ARG A 636 -12.11 -6.18 32.60
N THR A 637 -10.89 -6.28 33.12
CA THR A 637 -10.24 -5.17 33.81
C THR A 637 -9.93 -4.06 32.84
N ARG A 638 -10.47 -2.89 33.15
CA ARG A 638 -10.30 -1.67 32.36
C ARG A 638 -8.97 -1.02 32.74
N PHE A 639 -7.95 -1.27 31.93
CA PHE A 639 -6.64 -0.68 32.09
C PHE A 639 -6.60 0.72 31.49
N GLY A 640 -6.17 1.70 32.29
CA GLY A 640 -6.16 3.10 31.89
C GLY A 640 -4.85 3.53 31.23
N PHE A 641 -4.95 4.42 30.23
CA PHE A 641 -3.82 5.07 29.56
C PHE A 641 -3.88 6.60 29.69
N ALA A 642 -4.44 7.11 30.80
CA ALA A 642 -4.44 8.55 31.08
C ALA A 642 -3.02 9.11 31.32
N GLU A 643 -2.12 8.26 31.83
CA GLU A 643 -0.69 8.51 31.94
C GLU A 643 0.05 7.26 31.47
N GLY A 644 1.22 7.41 30.85
CA GLY A 644 1.96 6.29 30.27
C GLY A 644 3.19 6.76 29.51
N PHE A 645 3.67 5.93 28.57
CA PHE A 645 4.87 6.19 27.79
C PHE A 645 4.65 5.74 26.34
N CYS A 646 4.80 6.65 25.38
CA CYS A 646 4.90 6.29 23.96
C CYS A 646 6.38 6.02 23.64
N VAL A 647 6.71 4.78 23.28
CA VAL A 647 8.09 4.32 23.10
C VAL A 647 8.24 3.68 21.71
N ALA A 648 9.26 4.05 20.94
CA ALA A 648 9.54 3.38 19.67
C ALA A 648 9.84 1.89 19.90
N GLY A 649 9.40 1.00 19.00
CA GLY A 649 9.66 -0.44 19.14
C GLY A 649 11.13 -0.74 19.37
N SER A 650 12.01 -0.10 18.59
CA SER A 650 13.47 -0.23 18.69
C SER A 650 14.07 0.17 20.04
N ASP A 651 13.38 1.01 20.82
CA ASP A 651 13.87 1.55 22.09
C ASP A 651 13.28 0.81 23.31
N THR A 652 12.35 -0.12 23.07
CA THR A 652 11.58 -0.82 24.12
C THR A 652 12.47 -1.54 25.14
N GLU A 653 13.52 -2.24 24.70
CA GLU A 653 14.43 -2.97 25.59
C GLU A 653 15.11 -2.02 26.59
N SER A 654 15.62 -0.88 26.08
CA SER A 654 16.29 0.12 26.91
C SER A 654 15.32 0.80 27.87
N PHE A 655 14.11 1.10 27.41
CA PHE A 655 13.04 1.65 28.25
C PHE A 655 12.66 0.69 29.39
N LEU A 656 12.37 -0.58 29.08
CA LEU A 656 11.99 -1.57 30.08
C LEU A 656 13.11 -1.78 31.12
N ARG A 657 14.35 -1.88 30.65
CA ARG A 657 15.52 -2.02 31.53
C ARG A 657 15.64 -0.84 32.49
N GLU A 658 15.46 0.39 32.02
CA GLU A 658 15.49 1.59 32.87
C GLU A 658 14.35 1.57 33.89
N LYS A 659 13.09 1.40 33.45
CA LYS A 659 11.91 1.53 34.31
C LYS A 659 11.79 0.40 35.33
N LEU A 660 12.01 -0.85 34.93
CA LEU A 660 11.90 -2.00 35.84
C LEU A 660 13.02 -1.99 36.90
N THR A 661 14.23 -1.57 36.52
CA THR A 661 15.33 -1.36 37.50
C THR A 661 14.96 -0.26 38.49
N TYR A 662 14.40 0.86 37.99
CA TYR A 662 13.98 1.97 38.83
C TYR A 662 12.84 1.60 39.81
N ILE A 663 11.89 0.77 39.37
CA ILE A 663 10.81 0.26 40.22
C ILE A 663 11.36 -0.67 41.32
N GLY A 664 12.45 -1.40 41.07
CA GLY A 664 13.13 -2.22 42.08
C GLY A 664 13.18 -3.72 41.79
N LEU A 665 13.02 -4.12 40.52
CA LEU A 665 13.29 -5.50 40.10
C LEU A 665 14.78 -5.80 40.21
N THR A 666 15.10 -7.04 40.57
CA THR A 666 16.47 -7.55 40.44
C THR A 666 16.81 -7.78 38.97
N GLU A 667 18.11 -7.89 38.66
CA GLU A 667 18.56 -8.18 37.29
C GLU A 667 17.95 -9.48 36.73
N GLU A 668 17.77 -10.50 37.56
CA GLU A 668 17.17 -11.78 37.15
C GLU A 668 15.68 -11.66 36.84
N GLU A 669 14.90 -11.02 37.72
CA GLU A 669 13.47 -10.78 37.51
C GLU A 669 13.22 -9.89 36.28
N MET A 670 14.01 -8.81 36.13
CA MET A 670 13.92 -7.90 34.99
C MET A 670 14.24 -8.61 33.67
N ASN A 671 15.30 -9.43 33.63
CA ASN A 671 15.65 -10.17 32.43
C ASN A 671 14.54 -11.16 32.04
N GLU A 672 13.93 -11.85 32.99
CA GLU A 672 12.79 -12.75 32.70
C GLU A 672 11.55 -12.00 32.21
N PHE A 673 11.29 -10.80 32.73
CA PHE A 673 10.24 -9.91 32.24
C PHE A 673 10.51 -9.52 30.77
N ILE A 674 11.70 -8.98 30.49
CA ILE A 674 12.09 -8.50 29.15
C ILE A 674 12.06 -9.64 28.14
N VAL A 675 12.63 -10.81 28.46
CA VAL A 675 12.68 -11.97 27.54
C VAL A 675 11.27 -12.42 27.12
N TYR A 676 10.26 -12.23 27.97
CA TYR A 676 8.88 -12.58 27.61
C TYR A 676 8.18 -11.49 26.81
N TRP A 677 8.29 -10.23 27.25
CA TRP A 677 7.49 -9.14 26.71
C TRP A 677 8.13 -8.44 25.51
N LEU A 678 9.45 -8.34 25.44
CA LEU A 678 10.16 -7.62 24.38
C LEU A 678 9.84 -8.12 22.96
N PRO A 679 9.80 -9.45 22.68
CA PRO A 679 9.50 -9.95 21.33
C PRO A 679 8.11 -9.57 20.80
N LEU A 680 7.20 -9.17 21.70
CA LEU A 680 5.85 -8.73 21.34
C LEU A 680 5.77 -7.22 21.03
N MET A 681 6.80 -6.46 21.37
CA MET A 681 6.82 -4.99 21.30
C MET A 681 7.93 -4.42 20.40
N GLU A 682 9.06 -5.11 20.26
CA GLU A 682 10.26 -4.55 19.60
C GLU A 682 10.10 -4.29 18.10
N HIS A 683 9.14 -4.97 17.46
CA HIS A 683 8.86 -4.85 16.02
C HIS A 683 7.70 -3.90 15.68
N ASN A 684 7.00 -3.38 16.70
CA ASN A 684 5.99 -2.35 16.48
C ASN A 684 6.66 -1.02 16.15
N LYS A 685 6.01 -0.13 15.39
CA LYS A 685 6.57 1.22 15.16
C LYS A 685 6.70 1.96 16.48
N TYR A 686 5.61 2.02 17.24
CA TYR A 686 5.57 2.54 18.60
C TYR A 686 4.74 1.63 19.50
N ASN A 687 4.96 1.74 20.81
CA ASN A 687 4.20 1.09 21.86
C ASN A 687 3.75 2.15 22.86
N LEU A 688 2.46 2.21 23.13
CA LEU A 688 1.93 2.96 24.26
C LEU A 688 1.91 2.04 25.49
N ILE A 689 2.78 2.30 26.46
CA ILE A 689 3.01 1.45 27.64
C ILE A 689 2.53 2.16 28.90
N ALA A 690 1.79 1.46 29.76
CA ALA A 690 1.40 1.92 31.10
C ALA A 690 1.56 0.80 32.14
N PHE A 691 1.92 1.16 33.37
CA PHE A 691 2.00 0.22 34.50
C PHE A 691 0.77 0.35 35.39
N GLN A 692 -0.01 -0.71 35.48
CA GLN A 692 -1.32 -0.72 36.13
C GLN A 692 -1.17 -1.03 37.62
N GLY A 693 -1.65 -0.11 38.46
CA GLY A 693 -1.70 -0.24 39.92
C GLY A 693 -3.06 -0.78 40.37
N ASP A 694 -3.87 0.10 40.97
CA ASP A 694 -5.18 -0.23 41.57
C ASP A 694 -6.07 -1.08 40.65
N ALA A 695 -6.16 -0.72 39.36
CA ALA A 695 -6.96 -1.47 38.38
C ALA A 695 -6.60 -2.97 38.34
N TYR A 696 -5.30 -3.31 38.41
CA TYR A 696 -4.85 -4.70 38.46
C TYR A 696 -5.00 -5.31 39.86
N THR A 697 -4.63 -4.58 40.92
CA THR A 697 -4.62 -5.17 42.27
C THR A 697 -6.01 -5.36 42.85
N ASP A 698 -6.99 -4.56 42.42
CA ASP A 698 -8.40 -4.71 42.80
C ASP A 698 -9.05 -5.88 42.06
N SER A 699 -8.63 -6.16 40.83
CA SER A 699 -9.19 -7.24 40.01
C SER A 699 -8.54 -8.60 40.21
N ALA A 700 -7.28 -8.62 40.65
CA ALA A 700 -6.54 -9.81 41.02
C ALA A 700 -6.04 -9.69 42.46
N LYS A 701 -6.84 -10.13 43.43
CA LYS A 701 -6.51 -10.02 44.86
C LYS A 701 -5.62 -11.18 45.28
N LEU A 702 -4.52 -10.86 45.94
CA LEU A 702 -3.50 -11.81 46.36
C LEU A 702 -3.44 -11.86 47.90
N ASN A 703 -3.77 -13.01 48.48
CA ASN A 703 -3.69 -13.25 49.92
C ASN A 703 -2.53 -14.20 50.21
N ILE A 704 -1.58 -13.78 51.05
CA ILE A 704 -0.36 -14.54 51.37
C ILE A 704 -0.24 -14.72 52.87
N THR A 705 0.03 -15.95 53.31
CA THR A 705 0.25 -16.30 54.72
C THR A 705 1.56 -17.08 54.87
N PRO A 706 2.51 -16.64 55.73
CA PRO A 706 2.50 -15.42 56.53
C PRO A 706 2.46 -14.15 55.66
N GLU A 707 2.00 -13.05 56.24
CA GLU A 707 1.93 -11.76 55.54
C GLU A 707 3.35 -11.30 55.19
N PRO A 708 3.64 -10.91 53.94
CA PRO A 708 4.95 -10.41 53.55
C PRO A 708 5.21 -9.03 54.14
N ASP A 709 6.46 -8.79 54.55
CA ASP A 709 6.93 -7.49 55.02
C ASP A 709 7.03 -6.46 53.87
N SER A 710 7.19 -6.94 52.62
CA SER A 710 7.22 -6.11 51.41
C SER A 710 6.56 -6.85 50.24
N LEU A 711 5.61 -6.19 49.56
CA LEU A 711 4.92 -6.74 48.38
C LEU A 711 5.02 -5.76 47.21
N LEU A 712 5.65 -6.19 46.12
CA LEU A 712 5.70 -5.47 44.84
C LEU A 712 4.83 -6.20 43.83
N ARG A 713 3.92 -5.48 43.17
CA ARG A 713 3.08 -6.03 42.10
C ARG A 713 3.15 -5.10 40.89
N ILE A 714 3.63 -5.62 39.76
CA ILE A 714 3.76 -4.87 38.51
C ILE A 714 2.92 -5.52 37.44
N PHE A 715 2.02 -4.76 36.83
CA PHE A 715 1.27 -5.24 35.68
C PHE A 715 1.40 -4.27 34.52
N MET A 716 2.13 -4.66 33.49
CA MET A 716 2.38 -3.80 32.33
C MET A 716 1.29 -4.02 31.28
N THR A 717 0.70 -2.95 30.79
CA THR A 717 -0.18 -2.98 29.61
C THR A 717 0.45 -2.21 28.47
N TYR A 718 0.30 -2.70 27.25
CA TYR A 718 0.74 -1.97 26.06
C TYR A 718 -0.27 -2.04 24.92
N VAL A 719 -0.28 -0.99 24.09
CA VAL A 719 -1.02 -0.90 22.82
C VAL A 719 0.01 -0.69 21.69
N PRO A 720 0.03 -1.51 20.63
CA PRO A 720 0.87 -1.24 19.45
C PRO A 720 0.31 -0.04 18.68
N LEU A 721 1.19 0.87 18.25
CA LEU A 721 0.81 2.09 17.53
C LEU A 721 1.59 2.25 16.22
N GLU A 722 0.92 2.76 15.19
CA GLU A 722 1.54 3.14 13.92
C GLU A 722 2.22 4.51 13.99
N ASP A 723 1.67 5.42 14.79
CA ASP A 723 2.13 6.80 14.97
C ASP A 723 2.38 7.13 16.46
N THR A 724 3.17 8.17 16.72
CA THR A 724 3.43 8.64 18.09
C THR A 724 2.22 9.34 18.68
N VAL A 725 1.95 9.11 19.96
CA VAL A 725 0.94 9.84 20.73
C VAL A 725 1.61 10.68 21.83
N ASP A 726 1.15 11.93 21.99
CA ASP A 726 1.53 12.76 23.13
C ASP A 726 0.76 12.31 24.38
N ILE A 727 1.48 11.73 25.33
CA ILE A 727 0.92 11.22 26.58
C ILE A 727 1.70 11.76 27.78
N ARG A 728 0.96 12.08 28.84
CA ARG A 728 1.55 12.47 30.11
C ARG A 728 2.38 11.32 30.71
N PRO A 729 3.68 11.53 30.99
CA PRO A 729 4.53 10.49 31.58
C PRO A 729 4.03 10.05 32.96
N GLN A 730 3.83 8.74 33.11
CA GLN A 730 3.42 8.13 34.37
C GLN A 730 4.52 8.30 35.44
N GLN A 731 4.12 8.63 36.66
CA GLN A 731 5.03 8.61 37.81
C GLN A 731 5.11 7.20 38.39
N LEU A 732 6.32 6.70 38.56
CA LEU A 732 6.59 5.37 39.12
C LEU A 732 7.27 5.54 40.48
N ASP A 733 6.93 4.65 41.41
CA ASP A 733 7.53 4.60 42.74
C ASP A 733 8.62 3.51 42.82
N THR A 734 9.66 3.76 43.62
CA THR A 734 10.71 2.78 43.89
C THR A 734 10.32 1.88 45.06
N PHE A 735 10.49 0.59 44.89
CA PHE A 735 10.24 -0.44 45.90
C PHE A 735 11.48 -0.75 46.74
N GLU A 736 11.30 -0.87 48.05
CA GLU A 736 12.35 -1.26 49.00
C GLU A 736 12.04 -2.64 49.59
N ARG A 737 12.98 -3.58 49.45
CA ARG A 737 12.83 -4.95 49.97
C ARG A 737 13.18 -5.01 51.45
N LYS A 738 12.22 -5.40 52.30
CA LYS A 738 12.39 -5.59 53.75
C LYS A 738 11.79 -6.93 54.14
N GLY A 739 12.49 -7.69 54.97
CA GLY A 739 12.01 -8.97 55.52
C GLY A 739 11.54 -9.95 54.44
N PHE A 740 10.45 -10.66 54.71
CA PHE A 740 9.80 -11.52 53.73
C PHE A 740 9.26 -10.68 52.56
N THR A 741 9.93 -10.78 51.41
CA THR A 741 9.61 -10.01 50.21
C THR A 741 8.89 -10.87 49.17
N VAL A 742 7.81 -10.35 48.60
CA VAL A 742 7.09 -10.95 47.48
C VAL A 742 7.13 -10.00 46.30
N VAL A 743 7.44 -10.54 45.13
CA VAL A 743 7.41 -9.80 43.86
C VAL A 743 6.51 -10.53 42.89
N GLU A 744 5.51 -9.84 42.37
CA GLU A 744 4.69 -10.29 41.25
C GLU A 744 4.90 -9.36 40.07
N TRP A 745 5.13 -9.94 38.89
CA TRP A 745 5.03 -9.18 37.65
C TRP A 745 4.25 -9.94 36.58
N GLY A 746 3.54 -9.21 35.73
CA GLY A 746 2.78 -9.72 34.60
C GLY A 746 2.41 -8.61 33.63
N GLY A 747 1.49 -8.88 32.72
CA GLY A 747 1.00 -7.85 31.81
C GLY A 747 -0.07 -8.31 30.84
N SER A 748 -0.44 -7.40 29.94
CA SER A 748 -1.42 -7.64 28.89
C SER A 748 -1.14 -6.78 27.65
N GLU A 749 -1.45 -7.31 26.48
CA GLU A 749 -1.62 -6.51 25.27
C GLU A 749 -3.07 -6.01 25.27
N VAL A 750 -3.24 -4.71 25.11
CA VAL A 750 -4.55 -4.07 24.91
C VAL A 750 -4.66 -3.78 23.42
N ARG A 751 -5.70 -4.30 22.78
CA ARG A 751 -5.92 -4.19 21.34
C ARG A 751 -7.07 -3.25 21.03
#